data_AF-I1IVR6-F1
#
_entry.id   AF-I1IVR6-F1
#
_cell.length_a   1.000
_cell.length_b   1.000
_cell.length_c   1.000
_cell.angle_alpha   90.00
_cell.angle_beta   90.00
_cell.angle_gamma   90.00
#
_symmetry.space_group_name_H-M   'P 1'
#
loop_
_entity.id
_entity.type
_entity.pdbx_description
1 polymer ?
#
loop_
_entity_poly.entity_id
_entity_poly.type
_entity_poly.pdbx_seq_one_letter_code
_entity_poly.pdbx_strand_id
1 'polypeptide(L)'
;MAATAPADDRPDNCPSAAAASSPPQPTPEELVARAVAPVKPAFLRPPPVREAPSEENRATGAVPLEKKSKRQFKRERKQEQESVSRLCIAVGKSGNPDACKYGASCRFSHDIDAYLAQKPADLEGSCPFTVQDKLCPYGLNCRFLGTHKDNNALSENHEINPLNKDVQKLLWKTKYKFPKASAQIKHLGLKEVIKTKANAQTEDQKADHDNLDVSCELNGDDKTESLSGPPVNLDCDSGLCEEMVKLEGEPLVGNSVPCVEPRASKKSKVEDGGIHKNGAGTHDTTTYSEDSALVNGLEVPSDDPSSCRVDLVETPHLRERKIIDFREKLYLAPLTTVGNLPFRRLCKTLGADITCGEMAMCTNLMQGQASEWALLRRHSSEDLFGVQICGAFPDTVARTVELVDNECSFDFIDINMGCPIDVVVNKGAGSQLLTKPMRIKSIVQASSAVTERPLTVKVRTAFFEGRNRADSLVSDIYDWGASAITIHGRSRQQRYSKLADWDYIYQCAQKAPDDLHVIGNGDIFSYTDWNRHVSGCSKISTCMIARGALIKPWIFTEIKEQKDWDITSGERFNILKDFAHFGLEHWGSDSKGVETTRHFLLEWLSYTCRYIPVGLLDVVPQRLNWRPPSYCGRDDLETLMASDSAADWVRISEMLLGKVPEGFTFAPKHKSNAYDRAENG
;
A
#
# COMPACT_ATOMS: atom_id res chain seq x y z
N MET A 1 -49.76 -69.95 13.71
CA MET A 1 -49.44 -71.22 13.03
C MET A 1 -48.49 -70.87 11.89
N ALA A 2 -47.18 -70.75 12.08
CA ALA A 2 -46.18 -71.76 12.47
C ALA A 2 -45.99 -72.86 11.42
N ALA A 3 -44.90 -72.73 10.65
CA ALA A 3 -44.03 -73.81 10.15
C ALA A 3 -42.68 -73.12 9.73
N THR A 4 -41.59 -73.11 10.52
CA THR A 4 -40.53 -74.15 10.74
C THR A 4 -39.91 -74.69 9.45
N ALA A 5 -38.60 -74.73 9.19
CA ALA A 5 -37.36 -74.57 9.99
C ALA A 5 -36.14 -74.53 9.01
N PRO A 6 -34.90 -74.98 9.38
CA PRO A 6 -33.80 -74.38 10.18
C PRO A 6 -32.51 -74.25 9.30
N ALA A 7 -31.32 -73.75 9.67
CA ALA A 7 -30.27 -74.07 10.68
C ALA A 7 -28.98 -73.47 10.06
N ASP A 8 -27.84 -73.19 10.67
CA ASP A 8 -27.30 -72.96 12.02
C ASP A 8 -25.77 -72.83 11.74
N ASP A 9 -25.09 -71.76 12.14
CA ASP A 9 -23.69 -71.86 12.59
C ASP A 9 -23.14 -70.57 13.24
N ARG A 10 -22.41 -70.79 14.33
CA ARG A 10 -21.92 -69.88 15.40
C ARG A 10 -20.62 -69.12 14.99
N PRO A 11 -19.91 -68.33 15.84
CA PRO A 11 -20.12 -67.97 17.25
C PRO A 11 -19.95 -66.49 17.64
N ASP A 12 -20.56 -66.14 18.77
CA ASP A 12 -20.25 -64.98 19.61
C ASP A 12 -18.81 -65.05 20.17
N ASN A 13 -17.98 -64.07 19.84
CA ASN A 13 -17.04 -63.44 20.78
C ASN A 13 -16.42 -62.18 20.17
N CYS A 14 -16.85 -60.99 20.61
CA CYS A 14 -16.07 -59.77 20.41
C CYS A 14 -16.08 -58.96 21.71
N PRO A 15 -14.91 -58.68 22.31
CA PRO A 15 -14.84 -58.01 23.60
C PRO A 15 -15.30 -56.55 23.47
N SER A 16 -16.12 -56.13 24.43
CA SER A 16 -16.50 -54.74 24.70
C SER A 16 -15.24 -53.87 24.79
N ALA A 17 -14.94 -53.13 23.73
CA ALA A 17 -13.96 -52.06 23.76
C ALA A 17 -14.49 -50.94 24.67
N ALA A 18 -13.83 -50.76 25.80
CA ALA A 18 -14.02 -49.63 26.69
C ALA A 18 -13.97 -48.33 25.90
N ALA A 19 -14.95 -47.44 26.13
CA ALA A 19 -14.95 -46.09 25.59
C ALA A 19 -13.69 -45.37 26.08
N ALA A 20 -12.66 -45.29 25.22
CA ALA A 20 -11.52 -44.42 25.45
C ALA A 20 -12.05 -43.00 25.50
N SER A 21 -12.03 -42.38 26.68
CA SER A 21 -12.36 -40.98 26.86
C SER A 21 -11.43 -40.16 25.96
N SER A 22 -11.98 -39.54 24.93
CA SER A 22 -11.27 -38.55 24.13
C SER A 22 -10.58 -37.55 25.07
N PRO A 23 -9.31 -37.19 24.84
CA PRO A 23 -8.65 -36.20 25.68
C PRO A 23 -9.51 -34.92 25.75
N PRO A 24 -9.55 -34.24 26.91
CA PRO A 24 -10.35 -33.03 27.07
C PRO A 24 -9.96 -32.02 25.99
N GLN A 25 -10.96 -31.46 25.31
CA GLN A 25 -10.74 -30.41 24.32
C GLN A 25 -10.12 -29.20 25.02
N PRO A 26 -9.07 -28.57 24.44
CA PRO A 26 -8.44 -27.40 25.03
C PRO A 26 -9.45 -26.25 25.14
N THR A 27 -9.36 -25.50 26.23
CA THR A 27 -10.16 -24.29 26.46
C THR A 27 -9.79 -23.17 25.47
N PRO A 28 -10.67 -22.20 25.20
CA PRO A 28 -10.34 -21.04 24.37
C PRO A 28 -9.09 -20.28 24.86
N GLU A 29 -8.90 -20.17 26.18
CA GLU A 29 -7.74 -19.52 26.79
C GLU A 29 -6.43 -20.27 26.49
N GLU A 30 -6.46 -21.61 26.58
CA GLU A 30 -5.31 -22.47 26.23
C GLU A 30 -4.98 -22.39 24.73
N LEU A 31 -6.00 -22.33 23.86
CA LEU A 31 -5.80 -22.14 22.42
C LEU A 31 -5.11 -20.79 22.13
N VAL A 32 -5.61 -19.70 22.73
CA VAL A 32 -5.02 -18.37 22.59
C VAL A 32 -3.58 -18.35 23.11
N ALA A 33 -3.30 -18.98 24.25
CA ALA A 33 -1.95 -19.08 24.81
C ALA A 33 -0.98 -19.84 23.87
N ARG A 34 -1.49 -20.81 23.10
CA ARG A 34 -0.73 -21.56 22.08
C ARG A 34 -0.70 -20.89 20.70
N ALA A 35 -1.21 -19.66 20.60
CA ALA A 35 -1.37 -18.91 19.36
C ALA A 35 -2.16 -19.70 18.30
N VAL A 36 -3.23 -20.36 18.72
CA VAL A 36 -4.22 -21.02 17.86
C VAL A 36 -5.51 -20.22 17.95
N ALA A 37 -6.19 -20.01 16.81
CA ALA A 37 -7.45 -19.30 16.82
C ALA A 37 -8.52 -20.14 17.55
N PRO A 38 -9.22 -19.60 18.55
CA PRO A 38 -10.24 -20.32 19.31
C PRO A 38 -11.54 -20.38 18.49
N VAL A 39 -11.55 -21.23 17.46
CA VAL A 39 -12.74 -21.50 16.64
C VAL A 39 -13.66 -22.44 17.42
N LYS A 40 -14.95 -22.09 17.46
CA LYS A 40 -16.00 -22.86 18.13
C LYS A 40 -16.01 -24.31 17.66
N PRO A 41 -16.13 -25.30 18.58
CA PRO A 41 -16.06 -26.72 18.25
C PRO A 41 -16.99 -27.18 17.12
N ALA A 42 -18.17 -26.57 16.98
CA ALA A 42 -19.16 -26.89 15.95
C ALA A 42 -18.67 -26.66 14.51
N PHE A 43 -17.62 -25.86 14.32
CA PHE A 43 -17.06 -25.53 13.01
C PHE A 43 -15.71 -26.21 12.74
N LEU A 44 -15.14 -26.91 13.72
CA LEU A 44 -13.85 -27.57 13.56
C LEU A 44 -13.96 -28.75 12.60
N ARG A 45 -12.97 -28.87 11.72
CA ARG A 45 -12.81 -30.04 10.84
C ARG A 45 -11.60 -30.86 11.29
N PRO A 46 -11.62 -32.19 11.05
CA PRO A 46 -10.40 -32.98 11.16
C PRO A 46 -9.30 -32.34 10.32
N PRO A 47 -8.05 -32.26 10.81
CA PRO A 47 -6.96 -31.77 9.99
C PRO A 47 -6.87 -32.62 8.71
N PRO A 48 -6.57 -32.00 7.55
CA PRO A 48 -6.42 -32.75 6.31
C PRO A 48 -5.37 -33.85 6.50
N VAL A 49 -5.69 -35.06 6.02
CA VAL A 49 -4.78 -36.19 6.06
C VAL A 49 -3.55 -35.81 5.23
N ARG A 50 -2.44 -35.55 5.90
CA ARG A 50 -1.16 -35.36 5.21
C ARG A 50 -0.73 -36.72 4.69
N GLU A 51 -1.02 -37.01 3.42
CA GLU A 51 -0.35 -38.09 2.74
C GLU A 51 1.16 -37.79 2.78
N ALA A 52 1.94 -38.72 3.30
CA ALA A 52 3.39 -38.63 3.21
C ALA A 52 3.74 -38.52 1.72
N PRO A 53 4.67 -37.64 1.31
CA PRO A 53 5.07 -37.58 -0.07
C PRO A 53 5.59 -38.97 -0.47
N SER A 54 4.90 -39.63 -1.39
CA SER A 54 5.39 -40.88 -1.97
C SER A 54 6.76 -40.60 -2.59
N GLU A 55 7.71 -41.51 -2.39
CA GLU A 55 9.07 -41.40 -2.95
C GLU A 55 9.07 -41.33 -4.49
N GLU A 56 7.93 -41.61 -5.13
CA GLU A 56 7.74 -41.54 -6.58
C GLU A 56 7.49 -40.13 -7.14
N ASN A 57 7.20 -39.11 -6.32
CA ASN A 57 7.03 -37.73 -6.78
C ASN A 57 8.30 -36.87 -6.73
N ARG A 58 9.48 -37.50 -6.67
CA ARG A 58 10.78 -36.81 -6.70
C ARG A 58 11.38 -36.60 -8.09
N ALA A 59 10.62 -36.85 -9.16
CA ALA A 59 11.11 -36.79 -10.53
C ALA A 59 10.19 -36.06 -11.51
N THR A 60 9.59 -34.93 -11.13
CA THR A 60 9.26 -33.88 -12.11
C THR A 60 9.69 -32.55 -11.51
N GLY A 61 10.97 -32.23 -11.67
CA GLY A 61 11.42 -30.87 -11.50
C GLY A 61 10.56 -29.97 -12.40
N ALA A 62 10.09 -28.86 -11.84
CA ALA A 62 9.46 -27.79 -12.61
C ALA A 62 10.29 -27.61 -13.89
N VAL A 63 9.67 -27.90 -15.04
CA VAL A 63 10.26 -27.52 -16.32
C VAL A 63 10.56 -26.04 -16.16
N PRO A 64 11.81 -25.59 -16.27
CA PRO A 64 12.09 -24.17 -16.24
C PRO A 64 11.20 -23.57 -17.30
N LEU A 65 10.24 -22.70 -16.92
CA LEU A 65 9.65 -21.79 -17.88
C LEU A 65 10.85 -21.11 -18.52
N GLU A 66 11.18 -21.51 -19.75
CA GLU A 66 12.29 -20.93 -20.48
C GLU A 66 12.07 -19.43 -20.39
N LYS A 67 13.07 -18.71 -19.85
CA LYS A 67 13.04 -17.26 -19.86
C LYS A 67 13.08 -16.86 -21.33
N LYS A 68 11.89 -16.70 -21.92
CA LYS A 68 11.71 -16.35 -23.32
C LYS A 68 12.59 -15.14 -23.57
N SER A 69 13.45 -15.24 -24.58
CA SER A 69 14.38 -14.15 -24.87
C SER A 69 13.60 -12.87 -25.21
N LYS A 70 14.19 -11.69 -25.00
CA LYS A 70 13.58 -10.42 -25.44
C LYS A 70 13.16 -10.45 -26.92
N ARG A 71 13.85 -11.27 -27.75
CA ARG A 71 13.52 -11.50 -29.17
C ARG A 71 12.27 -12.38 -29.34
N GLN A 72 12.13 -13.44 -28.57
CA GLN A 72 10.95 -14.32 -28.58
C GLN A 72 9.70 -13.57 -28.12
N PHE A 73 9.79 -12.82 -27.01
CA PHE A 73 8.72 -11.92 -26.59
C PHE A 73 8.36 -10.85 -27.62
N LYS A 74 9.33 -10.39 -28.42
CA LYS A 74 9.07 -9.43 -29.51
C LYS A 74 8.37 -10.09 -30.70
N ARG A 75 8.72 -11.35 -31.03
CA ARG A 75 8.09 -12.14 -32.10
C ARG A 75 6.67 -12.55 -31.75
N GLU A 76 6.45 -13.08 -30.54
CA GLU A 76 5.11 -13.44 -30.04
C GLU A 76 4.21 -12.21 -29.94
N ARG A 77 4.73 -11.08 -29.41
CA ARG A 77 3.99 -9.81 -29.46
C ARG A 77 3.58 -9.42 -30.87
N LYS A 78 4.45 -9.62 -31.86
CA LYS A 78 4.17 -9.30 -33.27
C LYS A 78 3.09 -10.23 -33.84
N GLN A 79 3.15 -11.53 -33.56
CA GLN A 79 2.13 -12.50 -33.95
C GLN A 79 0.77 -12.25 -33.26
N GLU A 80 0.75 -11.93 -31.96
CA GLU A 80 -0.48 -11.50 -31.27
C GLU A 80 -1.04 -10.19 -31.82
N GLN A 81 -0.18 -9.29 -32.30
CA GLN A 81 -0.61 -8.03 -32.90
C GLN A 81 -1.23 -8.21 -34.28
N GLU A 82 -0.80 -9.22 -35.03
CA GLU A 82 -1.33 -9.61 -36.34
C GLU A 82 -2.55 -10.55 -36.22
N SER A 83 -2.97 -10.91 -35.00
CA SER A 83 -4.07 -11.84 -34.77
C SER A 83 -5.46 -11.19 -34.86
N VAL A 84 -6.42 -11.96 -35.36
CA VAL A 84 -7.84 -11.58 -35.48
C VAL A 84 -8.47 -11.25 -34.11
N SER A 85 -7.90 -11.77 -33.02
CA SER A 85 -8.38 -11.57 -31.65
C SER A 85 -8.09 -10.18 -31.07
N ARG A 86 -7.36 -9.30 -31.78
CA ARG A 86 -7.13 -7.90 -31.36
C ARG A 86 -7.73 -6.92 -32.36
N LEU A 87 -9.01 -6.64 -32.16
CA LEU A 87 -9.74 -5.61 -32.90
C LEU A 87 -9.13 -4.21 -32.63
N CYS A 88 -9.02 -3.41 -33.69
CA CYS A 88 -8.57 -2.03 -33.60
C CYS A 88 -9.44 -1.23 -32.63
N ILE A 89 -8.82 -0.42 -31.76
CA ILE A 89 -9.55 0.36 -30.74
C ILE A 89 -10.59 1.29 -31.38
N ALA A 90 -10.26 1.93 -32.52
CA ALA A 90 -11.18 2.81 -33.21
C ALA A 90 -12.39 2.05 -33.79
N VAL A 91 -12.12 0.88 -34.40
CA VAL A 91 -13.16 -0.01 -34.95
C VAL A 91 -14.01 -0.59 -33.83
N GLY A 92 -13.40 -1.11 -32.77
CA GLY A 92 -14.10 -1.67 -31.61
C GLY A 92 -14.98 -0.66 -30.89
N LYS A 93 -14.59 0.63 -30.85
CA LYS A 93 -15.41 1.70 -30.27
C LYS A 93 -16.59 2.11 -31.16
N SER A 94 -16.37 2.19 -32.48
CA SER A 94 -17.35 2.75 -33.42
C SER A 94 -18.24 1.70 -34.08
N GLY A 95 -17.85 0.42 -34.06
CA GLY A 95 -18.47 -0.61 -34.88
C GLY A 95 -18.23 -0.44 -36.38
N ASN A 96 -17.38 0.50 -36.80
CA ASN A 96 -17.13 0.82 -38.20
C ASN A 96 -15.65 0.56 -38.57
N PRO A 97 -15.36 -0.37 -39.52
CA PRO A 97 -14.00 -0.62 -40.02
C PRO A 97 -13.27 0.62 -40.56
N ASP A 98 -14.03 1.58 -41.10
CA ASP A 98 -13.50 2.80 -41.72
C ASP A 98 -13.17 3.91 -40.72
N ALA A 99 -13.57 3.76 -39.45
CA ALA A 99 -13.28 4.75 -38.41
C ALA A 99 -11.78 4.85 -38.06
N CYS A 100 -10.98 3.86 -38.47
CA CYS A 100 -9.55 3.86 -38.20
C CYS A 100 -8.78 4.73 -39.21
N LYS A 101 -8.15 5.80 -38.71
CA LYS A 101 -7.27 6.68 -39.50
C LYS A 101 -6.10 6.01 -40.23
N TYR A 102 -5.75 4.77 -39.83
CA TYR A 102 -4.67 4.01 -40.46
C TYR A 102 -5.18 3.07 -41.56
N GLY A 103 -6.50 2.83 -41.67
CA GLY A 103 -7.09 1.93 -42.67
C GLY A 103 -6.35 0.58 -42.75
N ALA A 104 -6.02 0.15 -43.97
CA ALA A 104 -5.28 -1.09 -44.23
C ALA A 104 -3.84 -1.13 -43.67
N SER A 105 -3.26 0.03 -43.31
CA SER A 105 -1.94 0.10 -42.64
C SER A 105 -2.02 -0.03 -41.12
N CYS A 106 -3.24 -0.19 -40.57
CA CYS A 106 -3.45 -0.44 -39.17
C CYS A 106 -2.79 -1.76 -38.74
N ARG A 107 -2.15 -1.74 -37.58
CA ARG A 107 -1.54 -2.93 -36.99
C ARG A 107 -2.57 -3.92 -36.44
N PHE A 108 -3.79 -3.47 -36.17
CA PHE A 108 -4.82 -4.25 -35.48
C PHE A 108 -5.91 -4.71 -36.47
N SER A 109 -6.61 -5.79 -36.15
CA SER A 109 -7.68 -6.32 -37.00
C SER A 109 -8.82 -5.32 -37.16
N HIS A 110 -9.39 -5.21 -38.36
CA HIS A 110 -10.63 -4.49 -38.65
C HIS A 110 -11.80 -5.44 -38.98
N ASP A 111 -11.56 -6.76 -38.96
CA ASP A 111 -12.57 -7.78 -39.19
C ASP A 111 -13.41 -7.97 -37.91
N ILE A 112 -14.60 -7.37 -37.91
CA ILE A 112 -15.52 -7.39 -36.76
C ILE A 112 -16.12 -8.79 -36.57
N ASP A 113 -16.54 -9.44 -37.66
CA ASP A 113 -17.24 -10.72 -37.60
C ASP A 113 -16.31 -11.82 -37.09
N ALA A 114 -15.08 -11.87 -37.62
CA ALA A 114 -14.10 -12.85 -37.17
C ALA A 114 -13.62 -12.59 -35.72
N TYR A 115 -13.60 -11.32 -35.28
CA TYR A 115 -13.34 -10.98 -33.88
C TYR A 115 -14.47 -11.45 -32.97
N LEU A 116 -15.73 -11.13 -33.30
CA LEU A 116 -16.90 -11.54 -32.50
C LEU A 116 -17.03 -13.06 -32.39
N ALA A 117 -16.67 -13.80 -33.45
CA ALA A 117 -16.63 -15.26 -33.44
C ALA A 117 -15.59 -15.86 -32.47
N GLN A 118 -14.49 -15.14 -32.19
CA GLN A 118 -13.43 -15.57 -31.27
C GLN A 118 -13.55 -14.95 -29.87
N LYS A 119 -14.36 -13.90 -29.73
CA LYS A 119 -14.55 -13.19 -28.47
C LYS A 119 -15.16 -14.15 -27.44
N PRO A 120 -14.59 -14.24 -26.23
CA PRO A 120 -15.20 -15.03 -25.17
C PRO A 120 -16.61 -14.52 -24.83
N ALA A 121 -17.45 -15.42 -24.32
CA ALA A 121 -18.81 -15.08 -23.91
C ALA A 121 -18.84 -13.87 -22.95
N ASP A 122 -19.92 -13.10 -23.05
CA ASP A 122 -20.15 -11.98 -22.15
C ASP A 122 -20.34 -12.47 -20.71
N LEU A 123 -19.94 -11.62 -19.78
CA LEU A 123 -20.08 -11.83 -18.34
C LEU A 123 -21.52 -11.56 -17.91
N GLU A 124 -21.95 -12.26 -16.86
CA GLU A 124 -23.24 -12.02 -16.23
C GLU A 124 -23.27 -10.64 -15.53
N GLY A 125 -24.45 -10.04 -15.45
CA GLY A 125 -24.65 -8.72 -14.85
C GLY A 125 -24.72 -7.60 -15.90
N SER A 126 -24.51 -6.36 -15.46
CA SER A 126 -24.59 -5.15 -16.30
C SER A 126 -23.21 -4.53 -16.52
N CYS A 127 -22.99 -3.94 -17.70
CA CYS A 127 -21.77 -3.20 -17.98
C CYS A 127 -21.56 -2.05 -16.96
N PRO A 128 -20.37 -1.92 -16.35
CA PRO A 128 -20.09 -0.86 -15.37
C PRO A 128 -20.13 0.55 -15.98
N PHE A 129 -20.05 0.67 -17.30
CA PHE A 129 -20.01 1.95 -18.01
C PHE A 129 -21.36 2.39 -18.60
N THR A 130 -22.39 1.55 -18.60
CA THR A 130 -23.69 1.88 -19.24
C THR A 130 -24.73 2.46 -18.28
N VAL A 131 -24.27 3.01 -17.15
CA VAL A 131 -25.12 3.74 -16.22
C VAL A 131 -25.61 5.04 -16.89
N GLN A 132 -26.92 5.27 -16.91
CA GLN A 132 -27.58 6.49 -17.44
C GLN A 132 -27.40 6.76 -18.94
N ASP A 133 -27.70 5.78 -19.79
CA ASP A 133 -27.74 5.96 -21.26
C ASP A 133 -26.40 6.41 -21.90
N LYS A 134 -25.27 6.04 -21.26
CA LYS A 134 -23.93 6.34 -21.76
C LYS A 134 -23.32 5.14 -22.51
N LEU A 135 -22.50 5.44 -23.52
CA LEU A 135 -21.77 4.50 -24.35
C LEU A 135 -20.54 3.99 -23.61
N CYS A 136 -20.38 2.66 -23.62
CA CYS A 136 -19.21 2.01 -23.06
C CYS A 136 -17.94 2.37 -23.86
N PRO A 137 -16.86 2.83 -23.20
CA PRO A 137 -15.61 3.20 -23.87
C PRO A 137 -14.89 2.00 -24.52
N TYR A 138 -15.32 0.77 -24.24
CA TYR A 138 -14.76 -0.45 -24.83
C TYR A 138 -15.57 -0.96 -26.04
N GLY A 139 -16.79 -0.47 -26.27
CA GLY A 139 -17.62 -0.85 -27.42
C GLY A 139 -17.72 -2.38 -27.61
N LEU A 140 -17.42 -2.86 -28.81
CA LEU A 140 -17.42 -4.28 -29.19
C LEU A 140 -16.43 -5.14 -28.38
N ASN A 141 -15.38 -4.53 -27.82
CA ASN A 141 -14.40 -5.25 -26.99
C ASN A 141 -14.92 -5.50 -25.57
N CYS A 142 -16.03 -4.85 -25.16
CA CYS A 142 -16.59 -4.99 -23.83
C CYS A 142 -17.10 -6.42 -23.59
N ARG A 143 -16.78 -6.98 -22.43
CA ARG A 143 -17.26 -8.29 -21.97
C ARG A 143 -18.69 -8.24 -21.41
N PHE A 144 -19.42 -7.15 -21.59
CA PHE A 144 -20.83 -6.98 -21.26
C PHE A 144 -21.62 -6.45 -22.47
N LEU A 145 -21.15 -6.73 -23.68
CA LEU A 145 -21.67 -6.15 -24.93
C LEU A 145 -23.17 -6.37 -25.08
N GLY A 146 -23.69 -7.55 -24.71
CA GLY A 146 -25.11 -7.88 -24.75
C GLY A 146 -26.01 -7.03 -23.84
N THR A 147 -25.43 -6.24 -22.93
CA THR A 147 -26.17 -5.30 -22.07
C THR A 147 -26.15 -3.86 -22.56
N HIS A 148 -25.40 -3.56 -23.61
CA HIS A 148 -25.35 -2.22 -24.18
C HIS A 148 -26.67 -1.88 -24.89
N LYS A 149 -27.13 -0.64 -24.71
CA LYS A 149 -28.27 -0.06 -25.46
C LYS A 149 -27.74 0.90 -26.53
N ASP A 150 -28.52 1.12 -27.59
CA ASP A 150 -28.20 2.05 -28.68
C ASP A 150 -28.30 3.52 -28.21
N ASN A 151 -27.23 4.08 -27.63
CA ASN A 151 -27.23 5.45 -27.09
C ASN A 151 -25.95 6.23 -27.42
N ASN A 152 -26.06 7.57 -27.44
CA ASN A 152 -25.11 8.49 -28.11
C ASN A 152 -24.19 9.32 -27.19
N ALA A 153 -24.24 9.20 -25.86
CA ALA A 153 -23.42 10.01 -24.94
C ALA A 153 -22.24 9.21 -24.35
N LEU A 154 -21.02 9.76 -24.29
CA LEU A 154 -19.86 9.04 -23.69
C LEU A 154 -19.91 9.03 -22.15
N SER A 155 -19.47 7.92 -21.52
CA SER A 155 -19.34 7.81 -20.06
C SER A 155 -18.45 8.91 -19.47
N GLU A 156 -18.86 9.52 -18.35
CA GLU A 156 -17.99 10.38 -17.56
C GLU A 156 -16.90 9.53 -16.89
N ASN A 157 -15.65 10.00 -16.92
CA ASN A 157 -14.55 9.36 -16.23
C ASN A 157 -14.31 10.10 -14.91
N HIS A 158 -14.64 9.44 -13.80
CA HIS A 158 -14.43 9.96 -12.45
C HIS A 158 -12.98 9.82 -11.95
N GLU A 159 -12.11 9.19 -12.74
CA GLU A 159 -10.68 9.11 -12.45
C GLU A 159 -9.92 10.32 -12.96
N ILE A 160 -9.07 10.84 -12.10
CA ILE A 160 -8.22 12.00 -12.37
C ILE A 160 -6.74 11.59 -12.47
N ASN A 161 -5.87 12.56 -12.72
CA ASN A 161 -4.41 12.42 -12.86
C ASN A 161 -3.93 11.55 -14.04
N PRO A 162 -4.49 11.65 -15.26
CA PRO A 162 -3.93 10.96 -16.41
C PRO A 162 -2.56 11.48 -16.78
N LEU A 163 -1.67 10.57 -17.17
CA LEU A 163 -0.38 10.95 -17.73
C LEU A 163 -0.62 11.61 -19.10
N ASN A 164 -0.50 12.94 -19.12
CA ASN A 164 -0.55 13.71 -20.34
C ASN A 164 0.59 13.28 -21.28
N LYS A 165 0.28 13.10 -22.56
CA LYS A 165 1.24 12.62 -23.57
C LYS A 165 2.35 13.62 -23.85
N ASP A 166 2.12 14.91 -23.72
CA ASP A 166 3.14 15.92 -23.94
C ASP A 166 4.08 16.02 -22.75
N VAL A 167 3.55 15.93 -21.53
CA VAL A 167 4.36 15.76 -20.30
C VAL A 167 5.22 14.50 -20.41
N GLN A 168 4.64 13.37 -20.81
CA GLN A 168 5.37 12.12 -21.01
C GLN A 168 6.51 12.27 -22.03
N LYS A 169 6.27 12.95 -23.16
CA LYS A 169 7.32 13.24 -24.16
C LYS A 169 8.41 14.15 -23.60
N LEU A 170 8.05 15.17 -22.81
CA LEU A 170 9.01 16.07 -22.17
C LEU A 170 9.91 15.31 -21.19
N LEU A 171 9.34 14.43 -20.37
CA LEU A 171 10.09 13.57 -19.44
C LEU A 171 11.03 12.61 -20.18
N TRP A 172 10.57 11.93 -21.23
CA TRP A 172 11.41 11.04 -22.05
C TRP A 172 12.57 11.75 -22.75
N LYS A 173 12.36 13.00 -23.16
CA LYS A 173 13.39 13.84 -23.78
C LYS A 173 14.24 14.59 -22.75
N THR A 174 13.95 14.43 -21.46
CA THR A 174 14.60 15.15 -20.37
C THR A 174 14.51 16.68 -20.52
N LYS A 175 13.39 17.16 -21.08
CA LYS A 175 13.12 18.59 -21.38
C LYS A 175 12.09 19.23 -20.45
N TYR A 176 11.51 18.48 -19.52
CA TYR A 176 10.65 19.05 -18.49
C TYR A 176 11.48 19.96 -17.58
N LYS A 177 11.00 21.18 -17.32
CA LYS A 177 11.72 22.19 -16.52
C LYS A 177 11.26 22.12 -15.07
N PHE A 178 12.20 22.33 -14.14
CA PHE A 178 11.95 22.28 -12.70
C PHE A 178 12.44 23.57 -12.03
N PRO A 179 11.88 24.74 -12.37
CA PRO A 179 12.37 26.01 -11.86
C PRO A 179 12.37 26.09 -10.33
N LYS A 180 11.33 25.59 -9.65
CA LYS A 180 11.26 25.65 -8.17
C LYS A 180 12.31 24.74 -7.54
N ALA A 181 12.40 23.48 -7.98
CA ALA A 181 13.35 22.53 -7.43
C ALA A 181 14.80 22.91 -7.76
N SER A 182 15.11 23.36 -8.98
CA SER A 182 16.47 23.80 -9.33
C SER A 182 16.90 25.01 -8.50
N ALA A 183 16.01 26.00 -8.30
CA ALA A 183 16.30 27.14 -7.44
C ALA A 183 16.57 26.70 -5.98
N GLN A 184 15.73 25.81 -5.44
CA GLN A 184 15.86 25.34 -4.07
C GLN A 184 17.10 24.47 -3.84
N ILE A 185 17.42 23.57 -4.76
CA ILE A 185 18.62 22.73 -4.69
C ILE A 185 19.88 23.59 -4.70
N LYS A 186 19.92 24.63 -5.54
CA LYS A 186 21.00 25.62 -5.55
C LYS A 186 21.07 26.40 -4.22
N HIS A 187 19.94 26.85 -3.69
CA HIS A 187 19.87 27.58 -2.43
C HIS A 187 20.43 26.77 -1.24
N LEU A 188 20.12 25.47 -1.19
CA LEU A 188 20.61 24.55 -0.16
C LEU A 188 22.08 24.11 -0.37
N GLY A 189 22.77 24.61 -1.41
CA GLY A 189 24.14 24.21 -1.74
C GLY A 189 24.28 22.75 -2.17
N LEU A 190 23.18 22.11 -2.62
CA LEU A 190 23.16 20.73 -3.05
C LEU A 190 23.53 20.62 -4.54
N LYS A 191 24.25 19.57 -4.91
CA LYS A 191 24.59 19.32 -6.32
C LYS A 191 23.39 18.75 -7.06
N GLU A 192 23.08 19.29 -8.24
CA GLU A 192 22.12 18.66 -9.15
C GLU A 192 22.73 17.37 -9.73
N VAL A 193 22.09 16.23 -9.52
CA VAL A 193 22.49 14.99 -10.20
C VAL A 193 21.74 14.96 -11.53
N ILE A 194 22.32 15.57 -12.57
CA ILE A 194 21.83 15.42 -13.94
C ILE A 194 22.56 14.24 -14.58
N LYS A 195 21.90 13.09 -14.66
CA LYS A 195 22.37 11.98 -15.50
C LYS A 195 22.03 12.28 -16.96
N THR A 196 22.89 13.00 -17.66
CA THR A 196 22.88 13.03 -19.13
C THR A 196 23.36 11.68 -19.66
N LYS A 197 22.80 11.24 -20.80
CA LYS A 197 23.19 9.97 -21.47
C LYS A 197 24.71 9.85 -21.77
N ALA A 198 25.45 10.95 -21.73
CA ALA A 198 26.91 10.98 -21.88
C ALA A 198 27.67 10.47 -20.65
N ASN A 199 27.11 10.55 -19.44
CA ASN A 199 27.78 10.10 -18.21
C ASN A 199 27.55 8.63 -17.85
N ALA A 200 26.70 7.91 -18.60
CA ALA A 200 26.43 6.49 -18.35
C ALA A 200 27.57 5.57 -18.85
N GLN A 201 28.50 6.07 -19.65
CA GLN A 201 29.63 5.28 -20.19
C GLN A 201 30.94 5.48 -19.42
N THR A 202 31.01 6.45 -18.51
CA THR A 202 32.24 6.79 -17.76
C THR A 202 32.22 6.40 -16.28
N GLU A 203 31.05 6.07 -15.72
CA GLU A 203 30.95 5.65 -14.31
C GLU A 203 31.17 4.13 -14.08
N ASP A 204 31.06 3.29 -15.12
CA ASP A 204 31.35 1.85 -15.03
C ASP A 204 32.87 1.54 -15.02
N GLN A 205 33.75 2.55 -15.07
CA GLN A 205 35.22 2.38 -15.04
C GLN A 205 35.94 3.20 -13.95
N LYS A 206 35.21 3.87 -13.05
CA LYS A 206 35.82 4.71 -11.98
C LYS A 206 35.44 4.31 -10.55
N ALA A 207 34.95 3.10 -10.36
CA ALA A 207 34.64 2.54 -9.04
C ALA A 207 35.75 1.63 -8.47
N ASP A 208 36.99 1.73 -8.98
CA ASP A 208 38.08 0.82 -8.59
C ASP A 208 39.40 1.51 -8.19
N HIS A 209 39.41 2.81 -7.92
CA HIS A 209 40.56 3.46 -7.27
C HIS A 209 40.09 4.64 -6.43
N ASP A 210 39.89 4.40 -5.13
CA ASP A 210 40.20 5.31 -4.02
C ASP A 210 39.86 4.60 -2.70
N ASN A 211 40.64 3.55 -2.39
CA ASN A 211 40.87 3.13 -1.01
C ASN A 211 42.32 3.49 -0.71
N LEU A 212 42.52 4.57 0.05
CA LEU A 212 43.81 4.88 0.65
C LEU A 212 43.78 4.41 2.11
N ASP A 213 44.79 3.61 2.40
CA ASP A 213 45.14 2.96 3.65
C ASP A 213 45.12 3.88 4.88
N VAL A 214 44.62 3.32 5.98
CA VAL A 214 45.25 3.49 7.29
C VAL A 214 45.56 2.07 7.80
N SER A 215 46.78 1.63 7.55
CA SER A 215 47.32 0.37 8.08
C SER A 215 47.85 0.58 9.50
N CYS A 216 47.57 -0.38 10.37
CA CYS A 216 48.34 -0.65 11.59
C CYS A 216 48.74 -2.12 11.52
N GLU A 217 50.04 -2.34 11.36
CA GLU A 217 50.69 -3.63 11.20
C GLU A 217 50.63 -4.45 12.50
N LEU A 218 50.32 -5.74 12.38
CA LEU A 218 50.88 -6.78 13.24
C LEU A 218 51.17 -8.03 12.39
N ASN A 219 52.47 -8.31 12.24
CA ASN A 219 53.05 -9.60 11.84
C ASN A 219 52.48 -10.72 12.75
N GLY A 220 52.34 -11.99 12.39
CA GLY A 220 52.83 -12.83 11.31
C GLY A 220 52.67 -14.30 11.77
N ASP A 221 52.74 -15.24 10.82
CA ASP A 221 52.97 -16.70 10.98
C ASP A 221 51.77 -17.65 11.17
N ASP A 222 51.13 -17.94 10.03
CA ASP A 222 51.06 -19.24 9.32
C ASP A 222 51.22 -20.58 10.11
N LYS A 223 50.19 -21.45 10.05
CA LYS A 223 50.21 -22.76 9.33
C LYS A 223 48.97 -23.64 9.60
N THR A 224 48.34 -24.05 8.49
CA THR A 224 47.68 -25.35 8.14
C THR A 224 47.56 -26.42 9.24
N GLU A 225 46.47 -27.17 9.43
CA GLU A 225 45.96 -28.23 8.54
C GLU A 225 44.70 -28.93 9.14
N SER A 226 44.04 -29.72 8.30
CA SER A 226 42.79 -30.49 8.48
C SER A 226 42.86 -31.71 9.41
N LEU A 227 41.74 -32.12 10.03
CA LEU A 227 41.08 -33.45 9.89
C LEU A 227 40.11 -33.83 11.06
N SER A 228 38.95 -34.37 10.67
CA SER A 228 38.16 -35.48 11.26
C SER A 228 37.67 -35.50 12.72
N GLY A 229 36.34 -35.63 12.87
CA GLY A 229 35.71 -36.69 13.69
C GLY A 229 35.22 -36.36 15.13
N PRO A 230 34.01 -36.77 15.56
CA PRO A 230 33.36 -36.43 16.85
C PRO A 230 33.46 -37.59 17.88
N PRO A 231 32.64 -37.68 18.98
CA PRO A 231 32.07 -36.70 19.91
C PRO A 231 32.46 -37.00 21.38
N VAL A 232 32.15 -36.12 22.34
CA VAL A 232 31.91 -36.54 23.74
C VAL A 232 30.94 -35.60 24.45
N ASN A 233 29.84 -36.18 24.94
CA ASN A 233 28.95 -35.63 25.95
C ASN A 233 29.67 -35.54 27.29
N LEU A 234 29.34 -34.53 28.10
CA LEU A 234 29.28 -34.65 29.56
C LEU A 234 28.35 -33.55 30.12
N ASP A 235 27.37 -34.03 30.86
CA ASP A 235 26.29 -33.32 31.54
C ASP A 235 26.74 -32.57 32.81
N CYS A 236 25.80 -31.74 33.29
CA CYS A 236 25.51 -31.43 34.70
C CYS A 236 26.40 -30.34 35.35
N ASP A 237 25.93 -29.49 36.27
CA ASP A 237 24.61 -29.14 36.81
C ASP A 237 24.84 -27.96 37.79
N SER A 238 23.78 -27.20 38.06
CA SER A 238 23.47 -26.51 39.31
C SER A 238 24.31 -25.31 39.81
N GLY A 239 23.58 -24.32 40.36
CA GLY A 239 23.97 -23.70 41.62
C GLY A 239 24.08 -22.18 41.67
N LEU A 240 22.94 -21.50 41.89
CA LEU A 240 22.68 -20.47 42.91
C LEU A 240 23.68 -19.32 43.14
N CYS A 241 23.17 -18.08 43.23
CA CYS A 241 23.28 -17.22 44.44
C CYS A 241 22.48 -15.91 44.26
N GLU A 242 21.44 -15.74 45.09
CA GLU A 242 20.86 -14.45 45.52
C GLU A 242 21.54 -14.03 46.85
N GLU A 243 21.65 -12.71 47.10
CA GLU A 243 21.45 -11.98 48.39
C GLU A 243 21.88 -10.52 48.17
N MET A 244 21.03 -9.48 48.17
CA MET A 244 20.24 -8.82 49.24
C MET A 244 21.06 -8.17 50.37
N VAL A 245 21.11 -6.82 50.41
CA VAL A 245 21.11 -5.99 51.65
C VAL A 245 20.40 -4.64 51.39
N LYS A 246 19.39 -4.35 52.23
CA LYS A 246 18.65 -3.07 52.40
C LYS A 246 19.41 -2.13 53.35
N LEU A 247 19.11 -0.82 53.32
CA LEU A 247 18.89 0.02 54.52
C LEU A 247 18.22 1.36 54.14
N GLU A 248 17.32 1.83 55.01
CA GLU A 248 16.33 2.92 54.86
C GLU A 248 16.79 4.25 55.51
N GLY A 249 16.12 5.38 55.20
CA GLY A 249 16.04 6.57 56.09
C GLY A 249 15.89 7.97 55.42
N GLU A 250 14.67 8.53 55.44
CA GLU A 250 14.27 9.94 55.16
C GLU A 250 14.39 10.84 56.43
N PRO A 251 13.99 12.16 56.47
CA PRO A 251 14.24 13.34 55.60
C PRO A 251 14.70 14.59 56.43
N LEU A 252 14.81 15.80 55.82
CA LEU A 252 14.38 17.15 56.34
C LEU A 252 15.14 18.39 55.72
N VAL A 253 14.35 19.31 55.12
CA VAL A 253 14.29 20.80 55.30
C VAL A 253 15.49 21.74 55.02
N GLY A 254 15.27 22.74 54.13
CA GLY A 254 15.39 24.18 54.50
C GLY A 254 16.35 25.13 53.73
N ASN A 255 15.76 26.16 53.08
CA ASN A 255 16.25 27.54 52.78
C ASN A 255 17.40 27.76 51.77
N SER A 256 17.58 28.89 51.04
CA SER A 256 16.77 29.99 50.46
C SER A 256 17.75 31.09 49.93
N VAL A 257 17.65 31.52 48.65
CA VAL A 257 17.79 32.92 48.12
C VAL A 257 19.23 33.57 48.17
N PRO A 258 19.70 34.55 47.32
CA PRO A 258 19.00 35.66 46.62
C PRO A 258 19.34 36.05 45.16
N CYS A 259 18.40 36.83 44.59
CA CYS A 259 18.50 37.72 43.43
C CYS A 259 19.39 38.95 43.65
N VAL A 260 19.88 39.55 42.54
CA VAL A 260 20.35 40.95 42.49
C VAL A 260 19.94 41.61 41.16
N GLU A 261 19.20 42.72 41.24
CA GLU A 261 19.18 43.87 40.30
C GLU A 261 19.65 45.12 41.07
N PRO A 262 20.08 46.22 40.41
CA PRO A 262 19.17 47.39 40.29
C PRO A 262 19.37 48.38 39.10
N ARG A 263 18.21 48.98 38.67
CA ARG A 263 17.91 50.40 38.26
C ARG A 263 18.53 51.00 36.97
N ALA A 264 17.94 52.00 36.25
CA ALA A 264 16.61 52.64 36.13
C ALA A 264 16.63 53.76 35.04
N SER A 265 15.43 54.23 34.62
CA SER A 265 15.06 55.55 34.00
C SER A 265 15.04 55.64 32.46
N LYS A 266 14.06 56.24 31.74
CA LYS A 266 13.01 57.26 32.04
C LYS A 266 11.98 57.38 30.86
N LYS A 267 10.68 57.53 31.21
CA LYS A 267 9.53 58.32 30.64
C LYS A 267 9.44 58.64 29.12
N SER A 268 8.29 58.51 28.45
CA SER A 268 7.08 59.40 28.55
C SER A 268 5.91 58.78 27.73
N LYS A 269 4.68 58.61 28.28
CA LYS A 269 3.50 59.53 28.41
C LYS A 269 2.87 59.86 27.03
N VAL A 270 1.60 59.53 26.71
CA VAL A 270 0.31 60.22 27.04
C VAL A 270 -0.80 59.43 26.30
N GLU A 271 -1.82 58.85 26.97
CA GLU A 271 -3.27 59.26 27.04
C GLU A 271 -4.02 59.20 25.68
N ASP A 272 -5.31 58.87 25.54
CA ASP A 272 -6.43 58.44 26.40
C ASP A 272 -7.65 58.19 25.46
N GLY A 273 -8.66 57.46 25.96
CA GLY A 273 -10.05 57.45 25.48
C GLY A 273 -10.33 56.62 24.22
N GLY A 274 -11.33 55.73 24.14
CA GLY A 274 -12.51 55.55 24.96
C GLY A 274 -13.77 55.44 24.06
N ILE A 275 -14.37 54.24 24.06
CA ILE A 275 -15.84 54.00 24.11
C ILE A 275 -16.70 54.02 22.81
N HIS A 276 -17.49 52.92 22.67
CA HIS A 276 -18.81 52.74 22.00
C HIS A 276 -18.87 52.71 20.45
N LYS A 277 -19.83 52.05 19.77
CA LYS A 277 -20.84 50.96 19.94
C LYS A 277 -21.53 50.85 18.57
N ASN A 278 -22.02 49.65 18.21
CA ASN A 278 -23.09 49.36 17.22
C ASN A 278 -22.76 49.69 15.74
N GLY A 279 -23.24 48.99 14.71
CA GLY A 279 -24.22 47.92 14.53
C GLY A 279 -24.77 48.02 13.09
N ALA A 280 -25.18 46.88 12.52
CA ALA A 280 -25.95 46.69 11.27
C ALA A 280 -25.29 47.22 9.96
N GLY A 281 -25.45 46.65 8.77
CA GLY A 281 -26.37 45.65 8.20
C GLY A 281 -26.50 45.98 6.69
N THR A 282 -27.13 45.07 5.93
CA THR A 282 -27.64 45.19 4.53
C THR A 282 -26.60 45.04 3.39
N HIS A 283 -26.66 43.96 2.59
CA HIS A 283 -27.56 43.61 1.46
C HIS A 283 -27.19 44.32 0.14
N ASP A 284 -26.69 43.57 -0.85
CA ASP A 284 -27.34 43.29 -2.15
C ASP A 284 -26.36 42.55 -3.09
N THR A 285 -26.64 41.36 -3.62
CA THR A 285 -27.61 40.97 -4.68
C THR A 285 -27.04 41.17 -6.10
N THR A 286 -26.65 40.03 -6.71
CA THR A 286 -26.66 39.67 -8.15
C THR A 286 -25.85 40.53 -9.14
N THR A 287 -25.22 40.03 -10.21
CA THR A 287 -25.81 39.23 -11.29
C THR A 287 -24.71 38.73 -12.24
N TYR A 288 -25.01 37.63 -12.91
CA TYR A 288 -24.29 37.02 -14.03
C TYR A 288 -24.22 37.91 -15.28
N SER A 289 -23.18 37.73 -16.09
CA SER A 289 -23.28 37.78 -17.55
C SER A 289 -22.17 36.94 -18.19
N GLU A 290 -22.58 35.89 -18.91
CA GLU A 290 -21.81 35.24 -19.96
C GLU A 290 -21.59 36.23 -21.11
N ASP A 291 -20.44 36.16 -21.79
CA ASP A 291 -20.44 36.04 -23.26
C ASP A 291 -19.07 35.69 -23.86
N SER A 292 -19.14 35.36 -25.14
CA SER A 292 -18.38 34.36 -25.87
C SER A 292 -17.33 34.91 -26.86
N ALA A 293 -16.33 34.06 -27.14
CA ALA A 293 -15.61 33.80 -28.40
C ALA A 293 -14.95 34.93 -29.23
N LEU A 294 -13.64 34.81 -29.51
CA LEU A 294 -13.03 34.51 -30.85
C LEU A 294 -11.54 34.93 -30.96
N VAL A 295 -10.67 33.92 -31.10
CA VAL A 295 -9.66 33.68 -32.16
C VAL A 295 -8.86 34.85 -32.78
N ASN A 296 -7.53 34.77 -32.61
CA ASN A 296 -6.40 34.93 -33.56
C ASN A 296 -5.29 35.91 -33.12
N GLY A 297 -4.04 35.46 -33.24
CA GLY A 297 -2.85 36.31 -33.31
C GLY A 297 -1.66 35.75 -32.51
N LEU A 298 -0.86 34.87 -33.13
CA LEU A 298 0.50 34.60 -32.66
C LEU A 298 1.35 35.86 -32.91
N GLU A 299 1.85 36.46 -31.84
CA GLU A 299 3.06 37.28 -31.88
C GLU A 299 4.13 36.64 -30.98
N VAL A 300 5.29 36.40 -31.58
CA VAL A 300 6.49 35.86 -30.94
C VAL A 300 7.25 37.02 -30.30
N PRO A 301 7.51 37.03 -28.98
CA PRO A 301 8.44 38.00 -28.41
C PRO A 301 9.88 37.50 -28.58
N SER A 302 10.69 38.39 -29.15
CA SER A 302 12.13 38.32 -29.35
C SER A 302 12.93 38.14 -28.05
N ASP A 303 14.01 37.36 -28.15
CA ASP A 303 15.02 37.16 -27.12
C ASP A 303 15.78 38.46 -26.78
N ASP A 304 15.59 38.97 -25.56
CA ASP A 304 16.50 39.93 -24.92
C ASP A 304 16.89 39.41 -23.51
N PRO A 305 18.17 39.09 -23.25
CA PRO A 305 18.58 38.37 -22.04
C PRO A 305 18.92 39.30 -20.84
N SER A 306 18.09 40.32 -20.53
CA SER A 306 18.44 41.28 -19.46
C SER A 306 17.37 41.64 -18.40
N SER A 307 16.19 41.02 -18.34
CA SER A 307 15.16 41.45 -17.37
C SER A 307 14.44 40.37 -16.54
N CYS A 308 15.05 39.21 -16.31
CA CYS A 308 14.51 38.24 -15.34
C CYS A 308 15.05 38.52 -13.92
N ARG A 309 14.58 39.60 -13.28
CA ARG A 309 14.59 39.66 -11.82
C ARG A 309 13.56 38.66 -11.32
N VAL A 310 14.03 37.48 -10.93
CA VAL A 310 13.22 36.53 -10.17
C VAL A 310 13.06 37.16 -8.79
N ASP A 311 11.90 37.75 -8.52
CA ASP A 311 11.52 38.09 -7.16
C ASP A 311 11.61 36.80 -6.34
N LEU A 312 12.53 36.79 -5.39
CA LEU A 312 12.70 35.71 -4.44
C LEU A 312 11.43 35.67 -3.60
N VAL A 313 10.47 34.83 -4.02
CA VAL A 313 9.30 34.49 -3.21
C VAL A 313 9.85 33.95 -1.90
N GLU A 314 9.68 34.71 -0.82
CA GLU A 314 9.91 34.22 0.53
C GLU A 314 9.13 32.91 0.67
N THR A 315 9.82 31.85 1.11
CA THR A 315 9.17 30.56 1.29
C THR A 315 8.05 30.75 2.31
N PRO A 316 6.79 30.40 1.99
CA PRO A 316 5.68 30.59 2.92
C PRO A 316 6.05 29.93 4.24
N HIS A 317 5.96 30.69 5.33
CA HIS A 317 6.16 30.15 6.67
C HIS A 317 5.21 28.95 6.83
N LEU A 318 5.59 27.92 7.61
CA LEU A 318 4.76 26.69 7.79
C LEU A 318 3.26 26.98 8.06
N ARG A 319 2.95 28.14 8.65
CA ARG A 319 1.61 28.64 8.99
C ARG A 319 0.74 29.07 7.80
N GLU A 320 1.30 29.28 6.62
CA GLU A 320 0.56 29.74 5.43
C GLU A 320 0.12 28.60 4.51
N ARG A 321 0.50 27.36 4.82
CA ARG A 321 0.19 26.18 4.00
C ARG A 321 -1.19 25.63 4.35
N LYS A 322 -1.86 25.00 3.37
CA LYS A 322 -3.13 24.27 3.61
C LYS A 322 -2.87 23.15 4.62
N ILE A 323 -3.26 23.29 5.89
CA ILE A 323 -3.06 22.24 6.90
C ILE A 323 -4.13 21.15 6.73
N ILE A 324 -3.72 19.89 6.80
CA ILE A 324 -4.62 18.74 6.91
C ILE A 324 -4.70 18.33 8.37
N ASP A 325 -5.92 18.30 8.89
CA ASP A 325 -6.18 17.75 10.22
C ASP A 325 -6.34 16.22 10.14
N PHE A 326 -5.35 15.51 10.66
CA PHE A 326 -5.35 14.05 10.73
C PHE A 326 -6.08 13.50 11.96
N ARG A 327 -6.49 14.35 12.92
CA ARG A 327 -7.07 13.90 14.19
C ARG A 327 -8.33 13.08 13.96
N GLU A 328 -8.36 11.90 14.58
CA GLU A 328 -9.49 10.95 14.55
C GLU A 328 -9.93 10.47 13.15
N LYS A 329 -9.17 10.81 12.10
CA LYS A 329 -9.47 10.37 10.74
C LYS A 329 -9.02 8.94 10.51
N LEU A 330 -9.84 8.14 9.85
CA LEU A 330 -9.50 6.77 9.51
C LEU A 330 -8.62 6.72 8.26
N TYR A 331 -7.33 6.44 8.46
CA TYR A 331 -6.32 6.52 7.40
C TYR A 331 -5.95 5.13 6.86
N LEU A 332 -6.33 4.84 5.62
CA LEU A 332 -5.84 3.68 4.88
C LEU A 332 -4.37 3.86 4.46
N ALA A 333 -3.53 2.90 4.85
CA ALA A 333 -2.12 2.91 4.50
C ALA A 333 -1.88 2.81 2.97
N PRO A 334 -0.76 3.34 2.47
CA PRO A 334 -0.26 3.01 1.14
C PRO A 334 0.22 1.54 1.12
N LEU A 335 -0.42 0.70 0.30
CA LEU A 335 -0.23 -0.75 0.28
C LEU A 335 0.22 -1.21 -1.11
N THR A 336 1.51 -1.47 -1.31
CA THR A 336 2.01 -1.93 -2.62
C THR A 336 1.29 -3.20 -3.10
N THR A 337 0.99 -3.24 -4.40
CA THR A 337 0.21 -4.27 -5.13
C THR A 337 -1.30 -4.20 -4.88
N VAL A 338 -1.73 -4.15 -3.62
CA VAL A 338 -3.15 -4.33 -3.24
C VAL A 338 -3.88 -3.03 -2.91
N GLY A 339 -3.17 -1.94 -2.63
CA GLY A 339 -3.69 -0.59 -2.38
C GLY A 339 -4.00 0.22 -3.65
N ASN A 340 -4.33 -0.49 -4.73
CA ASN A 340 -4.72 0.10 -6.01
C ASN A 340 -6.03 0.91 -5.88
N LEU A 341 -6.33 1.72 -6.88
CA LEU A 341 -7.49 2.62 -6.85
C LEU A 341 -8.82 1.89 -6.54
N PRO A 342 -9.15 0.75 -7.17
CA PRO A 342 -10.34 -0.04 -6.82
C PRO A 342 -10.43 -0.41 -5.34
N PHE A 343 -9.32 -0.88 -4.74
CA PHE A 343 -9.30 -1.23 -3.31
C PHE A 343 -9.51 -0.02 -2.40
N ARG A 344 -8.92 1.13 -2.75
CA ARG A 344 -9.10 2.37 -1.99
C ARG A 344 -10.54 2.88 -2.06
N ARG A 345 -11.19 2.77 -3.23
CA ARG A 345 -12.62 3.08 -3.39
C ARG A 345 -13.52 2.18 -2.56
N LEU A 346 -13.20 0.88 -2.50
CA LEU A 346 -13.89 -0.05 -1.61
C LEU A 346 -13.76 0.38 -0.15
N CYS A 347 -12.54 0.65 0.32
CA CYS A 347 -12.31 1.12 1.68
C CYS A 347 -13.01 2.45 1.97
N LYS A 348 -13.09 3.36 0.98
CA LYS A 348 -13.80 4.64 1.08
C LYS A 348 -15.31 4.43 1.30
N THR A 349 -15.90 3.51 0.53
CA THR A 349 -17.32 3.10 0.69
C THR A 349 -17.59 2.51 2.08
N LEU A 350 -16.61 1.78 2.63
CA LEU A 350 -16.68 1.18 3.97
C LEU A 350 -16.24 2.14 5.09
N GLY A 351 -15.97 3.41 4.78
CA GLY A 351 -15.79 4.46 5.78
C GLY A 351 -14.35 4.93 6.01
N ALA A 352 -13.38 4.60 5.18
CA ALA A 352 -12.07 5.25 5.24
C ALA A 352 -12.19 6.76 4.98
N ASP A 353 -11.54 7.60 5.76
CA ASP A 353 -11.59 9.05 5.59
C ASP A 353 -10.45 9.54 4.69
N ILE A 354 -9.25 8.97 4.88
CA ILE A 354 -8.03 9.30 4.15
C ILE A 354 -7.56 8.08 3.37
N THR A 355 -7.28 8.29 2.09
CA THR A 355 -6.63 7.29 1.22
C THR A 355 -5.28 7.79 0.76
N CYS A 356 -4.35 6.87 0.51
CA CYS A 356 -3.06 7.22 -0.07
C CYS A 356 -2.70 6.20 -1.15
N GLY A 357 -2.23 6.70 -2.29
CA GLY A 357 -1.79 5.89 -3.41
C GLY A 357 -0.64 4.95 -3.03
N GLU A 358 -0.45 3.91 -3.83
CA GLU A 358 0.71 3.04 -3.66
C GLU A 358 2.01 3.81 -3.81
N MET A 359 3.09 3.29 -3.22
CA MET A 359 4.41 3.89 -3.30
C MET A 359 4.90 4.00 -4.75
N ALA A 360 5.02 5.23 -5.26
CA ALA A 360 5.58 5.53 -6.58
C ALA A 360 7.08 5.89 -6.50
N MET A 361 7.91 5.25 -7.31
CA MET A 361 9.34 5.50 -7.39
C MET A 361 9.61 6.80 -8.16
N CYS A 362 10.26 7.76 -7.49
CA CYS A 362 10.60 9.07 -8.09
C CYS A 362 11.32 8.93 -9.43
N THR A 363 12.29 8.01 -9.52
CA THR A 363 13.06 7.78 -10.75
C THR A 363 12.20 7.34 -11.94
N ASN A 364 11.15 6.56 -11.68
CA ASN A 364 10.28 6.03 -12.73
C ASN A 364 9.26 7.08 -13.18
N LEU A 365 8.76 7.90 -12.24
CA LEU A 365 7.94 9.07 -12.56
C LEU A 365 8.69 10.07 -13.43
N MET A 366 9.94 10.38 -13.07
CA MET A 366 10.81 11.26 -13.87
C MET A 366 11.13 10.71 -15.27
N GLN A 367 10.97 9.40 -15.48
CA GLN A 367 11.09 8.74 -16.78
C GLN A 367 9.76 8.67 -17.54
N GLY A 368 8.67 9.28 -17.03
CA GLY A 368 7.36 9.24 -17.66
C GLY A 368 6.80 7.82 -17.80
N GLN A 369 7.16 6.91 -16.88
CA GLN A 369 6.71 5.52 -16.94
C GLN A 369 5.22 5.41 -16.60
N ALA A 370 4.41 5.01 -17.58
CA ALA A 370 2.94 4.99 -17.44
C ALA A 370 2.45 4.07 -16.31
N SER A 371 3.12 2.94 -16.05
CA SER A 371 2.75 2.03 -14.95
C SER A 371 3.01 2.64 -13.58
N GLU A 372 4.03 3.50 -13.46
CA GLU A 372 4.31 4.20 -12.20
C GLU A 372 3.32 5.36 -12.00
N TRP A 373 3.02 6.08 -13.08
CA TRP A 373 2.04 7.16 -13.05
C TRP A 373 0.64 6.67 -12.69
N ALA A 374 0.30 5.43 -13.06
CA ALA A 374 -0.97 4.81 -12.68
C ALA A 374 -1.18 4.74 -11.15
N LEU A 375 -0.10 4.75 -10.35
CA LEU A 375 -0.19 4.74 -8.89
C LEU A 375 -0.65 6.10 -8.32
N LEU A 376 -0.56 7.16 -9.12
CA LEU A 376 -0.98 8.54 -8.77
C LEU A 376 -2.47 8.80 -9.07
N ARG A 377 -3.17 7.82 -9.63
CA ARG A 377 -4.58 7.94 -9.98
C ARG A 377 -5.44 8.11 -8.74
N ARG A 378 -6.39 9.04 -8.82
CA ARG A 378 -7.41 9.31 -7.81
C ARG A 378 -8.79 9.15 -8.42
N HIS A 379 -9.76 8.74 -7.63
CA HIS A 379 -11.18 8.76 -7.99
C HIS A 379 -11.89 9.92 -7.27
N SER A 380 -12.92 10.49 -7.89
CA SER A 380 -13.70 11.60 -7.33
C SER A 380 -14.29 11.35 -5.93
N SER A 381 -14.49 10.09 -5.54
CA SER A 381 -14.97 9.70 -4.21
C SER A 381 -13.91 9.82 -3.10
N GLU A 382 -12.63 9.95 -3.43
CA GLU A 382 -11.57 10.10 -2.44
C GLU A 382 -11.49 11.58 -2.03
N ASP A 383 -12.14 11.96 -0.92
CA ASP A 383 -12.18 13.37 -0.46
C ASP A 383 -10.81 13.91 -0.05
N LEU A 384 -10.01 13.07 0.62
CA LEU A 384 -8.67 13.39 1.06
C LEU A 384 -7.68 12.33 0.58
N PHE A 385 -6.91 12.67 -0.45
CA PHE A 385 -6.03 11.74 -1.13
C PHE A 385 -4.55 12.17 -1.05
N GLY A 386 -3.72 11.27 -0.55
CA GLY A 386 -2.27 11.42 -0.54
C GLY A 386 -1.58 10.72 -1.70
N VAL A 387 -0.53 11.34 -2.25
CA VAL A 387 0.40 10.67 -3.15
C VAL A 387 1.64 10.26 -2.37
N GLN A 388 1.96 8.95 -2.30
CA GLN A 388 3.21 8.50 -1.71
C GLN A 388 4.31 8.33 -2.77
N ILE A 389 5.44 9.00 -2.58
CA ILE A 389 6.63 8.87 -3.42
C ILE A 389 7.81 8.25 -2.64
N CYS A 390 8.73 7.61 -3.37
CA CYS A 390 9.95 7.02 -2.81
C CYS A 390 11.18 7.37 -3.65
N GLY A 391 12.16 8.02 -3.01
CA GLY A 391 13.41 8.41 -3.64
C GLY A 391 14.55 8.50 -2.62
N ALA A 392 15.79 8.49 -3.11
CA ALA A 392 16.99 8.47 -2.28
C ALA A 392 17.71 9.83 -2.19
N PHE A 393 17.49 10.73 -3.16
CA PHE A 393 18.31 11.93 -3.31
C PHE A 393 17.44 13.20 -3.34
N PRO A 394 17.85 14.27 -2.65
CA PRO A 394 17.07 15.51 -2.53
C PRO A 394 16.63 16.08 -3.87
N ASP A 395 17.54 16.13 -4.85
CA ASP A 395 17.31 16.67 -6.18
C ASP A 395 16.23 15.90 -6.96
N THR A 396 16.23 14.57 -6.85
CA THR A 396 15.30 13.69 -7.54
C THR A 396 13.93 13.76 -6.88
N VAL A 397 13.89 13.80 -5.55
CA VAL A 397 12.64 13.89 -4.80
C VAL A 397 11.99 15.26 -5.01
N ALA A 398 12.72 16.36 -4.83
CA ALA A 398 12.19 17.72 -5.02
C ALA A 398 11.64 17.93 -6.44
N ARG A 399 12.37 17.49 -7.48
CA ARG A 399 11.87 17.54 -8.87
C ARG A 399 10.62 16.70 -9.08
N THR A 400 10.53 15.54 -8.42
CA THR A 400 9.32 14.71 -8.47
C THR A 400 8.15 15.38 -7.76
N VAL A 401 8.38 16.05 -6.63
CA VAL A 401 7.34 16.81 -5.94
C VAL A 401 6.81 17.92 -6.84
N GLU A 402 7.69 18.74 -7.44
CA GLU A 402 7.29 19.78 -8.39
C GLU A 402 6.54 19.20 -9.60
N LEU A 403 6.99 18.07 -10.16
CA LEU A 403 6.30 17.39 -11.26
C LEU A 403 4.86 16.99 -10.87
N VAL A 404 4.71 16.34 -9.72
CA VAL A 404 3.41 15.85 -9.27
C VAL A 404 2.51 17.03 -8.90
N ASP A 405 3.04 18.07 -8.25
CA ASP A 405 2.33 19.29 -7.87
C ASP A 405 1.72 20.03 -9.08
N ASN A 406 2.45 20.04 -10.20
CA ASN A 406 2.02 20.68 -11.45
C ASN A 406 1.01 19.83 -12.25
N GLU A 407 1.14 18.51 -12.23
CA GLU A 407 0.45 17.62 -13.18
C GLU A 407 -0.65 16.75 -12.55
N CYS A 408 -0.77 16.74 -11.22
CA CYS A 408 -1.72 15.90 -10.49
C CYS A 408 -2.54 16.71 -9.48
N SER A 409 -3.76 16.26 -9.23
CA SER A 409 -4.63 16.68 -8.14
C SER A 409 -4.55 15.69 -6.97
N PHE A 410 -4.10 16.20 -5.83
CA PHE A 410 -3.93 15.50 -4.56
C PHE A 410 -3.94 16.51 -3.40
N ASP A 411 -4.11 16.02 -2.18
CA ASP A 411 -4.24 16.86 -0.98
C ASP A 411 -2.94 16.95 -0.18
N PHE A 412 -2.12 15.89 -0.18
CA PHE A 412 -0.79 15.90 0.42
C PHE A 412 0.18 14.95 -0.28
N ILE A 413 1.47 15.22 -0.11
CA ILE A 413 2.55 14.39 -0.63
C ILE A 413 3.23 13.67 0.54
N ASP A 414 3.34 12.35 0.47
CA ASP A 414 3.99 11.52 1.49
C ASP A 414 5.33 10.98 0.97
N ILE A 415 6.42 11.19 1.71
CA ILE A 415 7.72 10.61 1.38
C ILE A 415 7.91 9.29 2.14
N ASN A 416 8.02 8.20 1.39
CA ASN A 416 8.31 6.89 1.97
C ASN A 416 9.77 6.81 2.43
N MET A 417 9.94 6.69 3.74
CA MET A 417 11.22 6.47 4.43
C MET A 417 11.17 5.20 5.29
N GLY A 418 10.27 4.27 4.97
CA GLY A 418 9.97 3.09 5.80
C GLY A 418 9.94 1.76 5.04
N CYS A 419 9.92 1.77 3.70
CA CYS A 419 9.87 0.57 2.89
C CYS A 419 11.12 -0.30 3.13
N PRO A 420 10.97 -1.58 3.55
CA PRO A 420 12.09 -2.47 3.85
C PRO A 420 12.57 -3.29 2.65
N ILE A 421 11.93 -3.14 1.47
CA ILE A 421 12.20 -3.96 0.29
C ILE A 421 13.64 -3.75 -0.18
N ASP A 422 14.37 -4.85 -0.39
CA ASP A 422 15.81 -4.80 -0.66
C ASP A 422 16.14 -4.01 -1.93
N VAL A 423 15.33 -4.12 -2.98
CA VAL A 423 15.50 -3.33 -4.22
C VAL A 423 15.40 -1.82 -3.97
N VAL A 424 14.60 -1.38 -2.99
CA VAL A 424 14.44 0.03 -2.61
C VAL A 424 15.60 0.46 -1.70
N VAL A 425 15.90 -0.36 -0.69
CA VAL A 425 16.96 -0.13 0.30
C VAL A 425 18.33 -0.05 -0.37
N ASN A 426 18.63 -0.97 -1.29
CA ASN A 426 19.91 -1.02 -2.02
C ASN A 426 20.12 0.22 -2.91
N LYS A 427 19.04 0.91 -3.31
CA LYS A 427 19.12 2.20 -4.01
C LYS A 427 19.31 3.40 -3.07
N GLY A 428 19.39 3.18 -1.77
CA GLY A 428 19.53 4.24 -0.78
C GLY A 428 18.22 4.90 -0.34
N ALA A 429 17.07 4.36 -0.73
CA ALA A 429 15.74 4.89 -0.45
C ALA A 429 15.01 4.07 0.63
N GLY A 430 13.75 4.43 0.93
CA GLY A 430 12.93 3.74 1.93
C GLY A 430 13.59 3.80 3.31
N SER A 431 13.55 2.68 4.05
CA SER A 431 14.11 2.65 5.41
C SER A 431 15.62 2.87 5.49
N GLN A 432 16.36 2.76 4.37
CA GLN A 432 17.80 3.09 4.36
C GLN A 432 18.05 4.55 4.79
N LEU A 433 17.09 5.45 4.55
CA LEU A 433 17.20 6.86 4.92
C LEU A 433 17.35 7.06 6.44
N LEU A 434 16.82 6.16 7.27
CA LEU A 434 17.00 6.20 8.74
C LEU A 434 18.48 6.02 9.17
N THR A 435 19.35 5.55 8.27
CA THR A 435 20.80 5.52 8.50
C THR A 435 21.51 6.81 8.10
N LYS A 436 20.80 7.76 7.46
CA LYS A 436 21.36 8.98 6.86
C LYS A 436 20.53 10.23 7.22
N PRO A 437 20.53 10.69 8.49
CA PRO A 437 19.72 11.85 8.93
C PRO A 437 19.92 13.11 8.08
N MET A 438 21.17 13.44 7.74
CA MET A 438 21.46 14.61 6.88
C MET A 438 20.84 14.49 5.48
N ARG A 439 20.67 13.27 4.97
CA ARG A 439 19.98 13.04 3.70
C ARG A 439 18.47 13.21 3.84
N ILE A 440 17.89 12.77 4.96
CA ILE A 440 16.48 13.06 5.28
C ILE A 440 16.27 14.57 5.33
N LYS A 441 17.11 15.29 6.09
CA LYS A 441 17.08 16.76 6.16
C LYS A 441 17.03 17.41 4.79
N SER A 442 18.01 17.11 3.95
CA SER A 442 18.08 17.68 2.60
C SER A 442 16.87 17.30 1.75
N ILE A 443 16.35 16.08 1.85
CA ILE A 443 15.14 15.66 1.11
C ILE A 443 13.92 16.46 1.57
N VAL A 444 13.67 16.53 2.88
CA VAL A 444 12.47 17.19 3.44
C VAL A 444 12.53 18.69 3.15
N GLN A 445 13.66 19.37 3.41
CA GLN A 445 13.81 20.81 3.15
C GLN A 445 13.72 21.18 1.67
N ALA A 446 14.27 20.35 0.77
CA ALA A 446 14.18 20.60 -0.66
C ALA A 446 12.75 20.36 -1.19
N SER A 447 12.07 19.35 -0.67
CA SER A 447 10.72 18.97 -1.12
C SER A 447 9.65 19.89 -0.56
N SER A 448 9.76 20.29 0.70
CA SER A 448 8.78 21.14 1.39
C SER A 448 8.75 22.55 0.79
N ALA A 449 9.85 23.05 0.22
CA ALA A 449 9.92 24.39 -0.35
C ALA A 449 9.38 24.50 -1.78
N VAL A 450 9.10 23.40 -2.48
CA VAL A 450 8.67 23.41 -3.88
C VAL A 450 7.17 23.17 -4.08
N THR A 451 6.45 22.87 -3.01
CA THR A 451 4.99 22.66 -3.01
C THR A 451 4.34 23.43 -1.85
N GLU A 452 3.13 23.91 -2.08
CA GLU A 452 2.28 24.54 -1.06
C GLU A 452 1.44 23.50 -0.30
N ARG A 453 1.32 22.28 -0.84
CA ARG A 453 0.58 21.19 -0.22
C ARG A 453 1.38 20.60 0.96
N PRO A 454 0.70 20.08 2.00
CA PRO A 454 1.35 19.38 3.09
C PRO A 454 2.30 18.29 2.62
N LEU A 455 3.52 18.34 3.16
CA LEU A 455 4.49 17.26 3.07
C LEU A 455 4.37 16.40 4.32
N THR A 456 4.21 15.09 4.15
CA THR A 456 4.24 14.11 5.24
C THR A 456 5.37 13.12 5.00
N VAL A 457 5.80 12.43 6.05
CA VAL A 457 6.80 11.36 5.92
C VAL A 457 6.33 10.09 6.62
N LYS A 458 6.61 8.93 6.03
CA LYS A 458 6.34 7.64 6.64
C LYS A 458 7.64 6.90 6.95
N VAL A 459 7.91 6.66 8.23
CA VAL A 459 9.12 6.01 8.74
C VAL A 459 8.82 4.68 9.44
N ARG A 460 9.90 3.96 9.75
CA ARG A 460 9.95 2.86 10.71
C ARG A 460 10.66 3.34 11.99
N THR A 461 10.65 2.54 13.05
CA THR A 461 11.36 2.91 14.30
C THR A 461 12.87 3.11 14.08
N ALA A 462 13.46 2.27 13.22
CA ALA A 462 14.87 2.29 12.82
C ALA A 462 15.15 1.37 11.61
N PHE A 463 16.40 1.39 11.14
CA PHE A 463 16.90 0.39 10.19
C PHE A 463 17.26 -0.93 10.89
N PHE A 464 18.06 -0.85 11.96
CA PHE A 464 18.51 -2.00 12.73
C PHE A 464 17.60 -2.26 13.93
N GLU A 465 17.38 -3.53 14.25
CA GLU A 465 16.71 -3.92 15.49
C GLU A 465 17.52 -3.47 16.72
N GLY A 466 16.84 -3.04 17.78
CA GLY A 466 17.46 -2.53 19.01
C GLY A 466 18.15 -1.15 18.88
N ARG A 467 18.12 -0.51 17.71
CA ARG A 467 18.72 0.82 17.47
C ARG A 467 17.70 1.84 17.00
N ASN A 468 16.61 1.94 17.75
CA ASN A 468 15.55 2.91 17.57
C ASN A 468 16.12 4.34 17.40
N ARG A 469 15.56 5.10 16.46
CA ARG A 469 16.06 6.44 16.09
C ARG A 469 14.96 7.44 15.72
N ALA A 470 13.76 6.98 15.37
CA ALA A 470 12.68 7.88 14.98
C ALA A 470 12.43 8.99 16.04
N ASP A 471 12.55 8.68 17.32
CA ASP A 471 12.33 9.58 18.45
C ASP A 471 13.28 10.79 18.45
N SER A 472 14.54 10.58 18.05
CA SER A 472 15.54 11.64 17.93
C SER A 472 15.37 12.50 16.67
N LEU A 473 14.50 12.10 15.74
CA LEU A 473 14.29 12.79 14.46
C LEU A 473 12.92 13.46 14.36
N VAL A 474 11.97 13.18 15.25
CA VAL A 474 10.59 13.68 15.13
C VAL A 474 10.52 15.20 15.12
N SER A 475 11.20 15.88 16.07
CA SER A 475 11.25 17.35 16.10
C SER A 475 11.95 17.91 14.88
N ASP A 476 13.11 17.35 14.53
CA ASP A 476 13.88 17.76 13.34
C ASP A 476 13.05 17.65 12.04
N ILE A 477 12.27 16.59 11.89
CA ILE A 477 11.41 16.36 10.70
C ILE A 477 10.36 17.48 10.55
N TYR A 478 9.80 17.95 11.66
CA TYR A 478 8.92 19.13 11.66
C TYR A 478 9.68 20.38 11.24
N ASP A 479 10.83 20.65 11.86
CA ASP A 479 11.67 21.83 11.56
C ASP A 479 12.16 21.85 10.10
N TRP A 480 12.33 20.68 9.49
CA TRP A 480 12.70 20.56 8.06
C TRP A 480 11.51 20.81 7.11
N GLY A 481 10.29 20.82 7.63
CA GLY A 481 9.08 21.26 6.93
C GLY A 481 8.03 20.17 6.68
N ALA A 482 8.09 19.04 7.39
CA ALA A 482 7.00 18.06 7.36
C ALA A 482 5.87 18.47 8.31
N SER A 483 4.63 18.25 7.89
CA SER A 483 3.40 18.56 8.63
C SER A 483 2.84 17.37 9.40
N ALA A 484 3.21 16.14 9.02
CA ALA A 484 2.87 14.93 9.73
C ALA A 484 3.96 13.86 9.57
N ILE A 485 4.07 13.00 10.57
CA ILE A 485 4.92 11.81 10.57
C ILE A 485 4.10 10.57 10.88
N THR A 486 4.17 9.57 10.00
CA THR A 486 3.65 8.23 10.29
C THR A 486 4.78 7.32 10.73
N ILE A 487 4.65 6.70 11.91
CA ILE A 487 5.67 5.79 12.47
C ILE A 487 5.13 4.37 12.48
N HIS A 488 5.76 3.48 11.70
CA HIS A 488 5.54 2.04 11.83
C HIS A 488 6.36 1.50 13.00
N GLY A 489 5.70 0.88 13.98
CA GLY A 489 6.30 0.38 15.24
C GLY A 489 7.25 -0.82 15.08
N ARG A 490 7.92 -0.97 13.94
CA ARG A 490 8.93 -2.00 13.72
C ARG A 490 10.15 -1.41 13.04
N SER A 491 11.32 -1.98 13.31
CA SER A 491 12.53 -1.70 12.54
C SER A 491 12.44 -2.32 11.14
N ARG A 492 13.33 -1.93 10.22
CA ARG A 492 13.42 -2.61 8.91
C ARG A 492 13.77 -4.09 9.06
N GLN A 493 14.76 -4.42 9.89
CA GLN A 493 15.21 -5.81 10.09
C GLN A 493 14.10 -6.72 10.62
N GLN A 494 13.26 -6.20 11.52
CA GLN A 494 12.11 -6.95 12.04
C GLN A 494 11.10 -7.30 10.95
N ARG A 495 10.99 -6.52 9.86
CA ARG A 495 9.93 -6.67 8.85
C ARG A 495 8.54 -6.82 9.50
N TYR A 496 8.08 -8.06 9.65
CA TYR A 496 6.84 -8.47 10.32
C TYR A 496 7.02 -9.62 11.33
N SER A 497 8.25 -9.96 11.73
CA SER A 497 8.56 -11.09 12.63
C SER A 497 8.24 -10.84 14.10
N LYS A 498 8.05 -9.58 14.49
CA LYS A 498 7.70 -9.14 15.85
C LYS A 498 6.38 -8.37 15.86
N LEU A 499 5.83 -8.11 17.04
CA LEU A 499 4.72 -7.17 17.20
C LEU A 499 5.20 -5.73 16.98
N ALA A 500 4.28 -4.82 16.65
CA ALA A 500 4.57 -3.41 16.62
C ALA A 500 4.79 -2.86 18.05
N ASP A 501 5.88 -2.15 18.25
CA ASP A 501 6.26 -1.46 19.48
C ASP A 501 5.52 -0.11 19.55
N TRP A 502 4.35 -0.11 20.18
CA TRP A 502 3.52 1.07 20.36
C TRP A 502 4.01 1.98 21.49
N ASP A 503 4.66 1.44 22.51
CA ASP A 503 5.24 2.24 23.59
C ASP A 503 6.31 3.18 23.03
N TYR A 504 7.13 2.70 22.10
CA TYR A 504 8.08 3.54 21.39
C TYR A 504 7.41 4.57 20.46
N ILE A 505 6.28 4.23 19.82
CA ILE A 505 5.48 5.22 19.06
C ILE A 505 4.99 6.33 20.00
N TYR A 506 4.51 6.01 21.20
CA TYR A 506 4.08 7.01 22.18
C TYR A 506 5.26 7.88 22.65
N GLN A 507 6.44 7.31 22.86
CA GLN A 507 7.65 8.08 23.18
C GLN A 507 7.99 9.08 22.06
N CYS A 508 7.92 8.66 20.80
CA CYS A 508 8.09 9.56 19.66
C CYS A 508 7.03 10.68 19.64
N ALA A 509 5.76 10.34 19.91
CA ALA A 509 4.67 11.29 19.95
C ALA A 509 4.84 12.34 21.06
N GLN A 510 5.30 11.92 22.24
CA GLN A 510 5.59 12.83 23.36
C GLN A 510 6.68 13.85 23.04
N LYS A 511 7.70 13.45 22.26
CA LYS A 511 8.78 14.34 21.79
C LYS A 511 8.39 15.23 20.61
N ALA A 512 7.23 15.00 20.00
CA ALA A 512 6.78 15.78 18.85
C ALA A 512 6.34 17.19 19.26
N PRO A 513 6.66 18.22 18.46
CA PRO A 513 6.01 19.53 18.54
C PRO A 513 4.48 19.40 18.42
N ASP A 514 3.73 20.30 19.06
CA ASP A 514 2.26 20.20 19.09
C ASP A 514 1.61 20.41 17.71
N ASP A 515 2.27 21.14 16.82
CA ASP A 515 1.84 21.38 15.44
C ASP A 515 2.15 20.20 14.48
N LEU A 516 2.94 19.21 14.92
CA LEU A 516 3.25 18.03 14.11
C LEU A 516 2.26 16.90 14.40
N HIS A 517 1.48 16.50 13.40
CA HIS A 517 0.62 15.32 13.53
C HIS A 517 1.44 14.02 13.56
N VAL A 518 1.34 13.27 14.66
CA VAL A 518 1.95 11.94 14.77
C VAL A 518 0.90 10.87 14.55
N ILE A 519 1.14 10.03 13.55
CA ILE A 519 0.25 8.95 13.12
C ILE A 519 0.89 7.61 13.47
N GLY A 520 0.24 6.84 14.32
CA GLY A 520 0.70 5.50 14.70
C GLY A 520 0.39 4.47 13.62
N ASN A 521 1.28 3.50 13.42
CA ASN A 521 1.05 2.42 12.46
C ASN A 521 1.63 1.09 12.95
N GLY A 522 0.82 0.04 12.83
CA GLY A 522 1.24 -1.32 13.12
C GLY A 522 0.17 -2.08 13.89
N ASP A 523 -0.20 -3.25 13.38
CA ASP A 523 -1.01 -4.25 14.08
C ASP A 523 -2.39 -3.77 14.57
N ILE A 524 -3.00 -2.83 13.86
CA ILE A 524 -4.42 -2.48 14.03
C ILE A 524 -5.28 -3.48 13.23
N PHE A 525 -5.97 -4.37 13.94
CA PHE A 525 -6.82 -5.42 13.34
C PHE A 525 -8.28 -5.39 13.83
N SER A 526 -8.64 -4.45 14.72
CA SER A 526 -10.00 -4.27 15.22
C SER A 526 -10.25 -2.82 15.64
N TYR A 527 -11.52 -2.47 15.85
CA TYR A 527 -11.87 -1.17 16.43
C TYR A 527 -11.29 -0.98 17.83
N THR A 528 -11.24 -2.05 18.65
CA THR A 528 -10.63 -2.00 19.98
C THR A 528 -9.13 -1.71 19.94
N ASP A 529 -8.41 -2.21 18.93
CA ASP A 529 -7.00 -1.88 18.75
C ASP A 529 -6.83 -0.40 18.39
N TRP A 530 -7.65 0.11 17.46
CA TRP A 530 -7.62 1.52 17.09
C TRP A 530 -7.91 2.42 18.29
N ASN A 531 -8.97 2.13 19.05
CA ASN A 531 -9.34 2.87 20.26
C ASN A 531 -8.20 2.88 21.28
N ARG A 532 -7.64 1.69 21.58
CA ARG A 532 -6.54 1.55 22.55
C ARG A 532 -5.36 2.46 22.21
N HIS A 533 -5.03 2.56 20.93
CA HIS A 533 -3.86 3.31 20.49
C HIS A 533 -4.10 4.81 20.37
N VAL A 534 -5.30 5.23 19.92
CA VAL A 534 -5.68 6.65 19.92
C VAL A 534 -5.84 7.18 21.35
N SER A 535 -6.43 6.40 22.26
CA SER A 535 -6.57 6.80 23.67
C SER A 535 -5.28 6.61 24.49
N GLY A 536 -4.34 5.82 24.00
CA GLY A 536 -3.11 5.45 24.72
C GLY A 536 -2.11 6.61 24.87
N CYS A 537 -2.19 7.62 24.01
CA CYS A 537 -1.37 8.83 24.10
C CYS A 537 -2.09 10.01 23.44
N SER A 538 -2.29 11.11 24.19
CA SER A 538 -3.02 12.29 23.71
C SER A 538 -2.36 13.01 22.53
N LYS A 539 -1.07 12.77 22.27
CA LYS A 539 -0.33 13.32 21.11
C LYS A 539 -0.45 12.47 19.85
N ILE A 540 -1.07 11.29 19.91
CA ILE A 540 -1.38 10.50 18.71
C ILE A 540 -2.60 11.13 18.05
N SER A 541 -2.43 11.59 16.80
CA SER A 541 -3.53 12.18 16.04
C SER A 541 -4.51 11.12 15.56
N THR A 542 -4.00 10.01 15.01
CA THR A 542 -4.80 8.85 14.57
C THR A 542 -3.90 7.63 14.33
N CYS A 543 -4.51 6.51 13.95
CA CYS A 543 -3.81 5.32 13.48
C CYS A 543 -3.97 5.14 11.96
N MET A 544 -2.88 4.79 11.28
CA MET A 544 -2.90 4.31 9.91
C MET A 544 -3.11 2.79 9.89
N ILE A 545 -4.12 2.34 9.14
CA ILE A 545 -4.57 0.95 9.06
C ILE A 545 -4.06 0.31 7.77
N ALA A 546 -3.34 -0.82 7.90
CA ALA A 546 -2.67 -1.49 6.79
C ALA A 546 -3.25 -2.90 6.55
N ARG A 547 -2.59 -3.95 7.06
CA ARG A 547 -3.02 -5.34 6.88
C ARG A 547 -4.42 -5.62 7.46
N GLY A 548 -4.84 -4.89 8.49
CA GLY A 548 -6.21 -4.97 9.01
C GLY A 548 -7.25 -4.71 7.93
N ALA A 549 -7.07 -3.67 7.11
CA ALA A 549 -7.96 -3.38 5.99
C ALA A 549 -7.87 -4.43 4.87
N LEU A 550 -6.71 -5.03 4.62
CA LEU A 550 -6.58 -6.11 3.62
C LEU A 550 -7.29 -7.40 4.04
N ILE A 551 -7.32 -7.68 5.34
CA ILE A 551 -8.00 -8.86 5.89
C ILE A 551 -9.50 -8.62 6.00
N LYS A 552 -9.89 -7.43 6.47
CA LYS A 552 -11.29 -7.01 6.57
C LYS A 552 -11.42 -5.51 6.26
N PRO A 553 -11.77 -5.11 5.02
CA PRO A 553 -11.85 -3.70 4.66
C PRO A 553 -12.96 -2.96 5.42
N TRP A 554 -13.97 -3.67 5.96
CA TRP A 554 -14.99 -3.11 6.84
C TRP A 554 -14.48 -2.76 8.26
N ILE A 555 -13.19 -2.94 8.56
CA ILE A 555 -12.59 -2.43 9.81
C ILE A 555 -12.84 -0.93 10.01
N PHE A 556 -12.95 -0.16 8.92
CA PHE A 556 -13.31 1.25 8.99
C PHE A 556 -14.75 1.44 9.49
N THR A 557 -15.67 0.59 9.04
CA THR A 557 -17.06 0.56 9.51
C THR A 557 -17.13 0.14 10.98
N GLU A 558 -16.39 -0.89 11.37
CA GLU A 558 -16.28 -1.32 12.77
C GLU A 558 -15.80 -0.20 13.69
N ILE A 559 -14.82 0.61 13.25
CA ILE A 559 -14.34 1.76 14.02
C ILE A 559 -15.39 2.86 14.10
N LYS A 560 -16.09 3.17 13.00
CA LYS A 560 -17.16 4.17 13.02
C LYS A 560 -18.34 3.75 13.88
N GLU A 561 -18.68 2.48 13.87
CA GLU A 561 -19.82 1.92 14.62
C GLU A 561 -19.45 1.39 16.01
N GLN A 562 -18.16 1.37 16.36
CA GLN A 562 -17.64 0.91 17.65
C GLN A 562 -18.09 -0.51 18.03
N LYS A 563 -18.10 -1.43 17.05
CA LYS A 563 -18.48 -2.84 17.24
C LYS A 563 -17.79 -3.76 16.24
N ASP A 564 -17.64 -5.03 16.61
CA ASP A 564 -17.22 -6.07 15.67
C ASP A 564 -18.36 -6.37 14.67
N TRP A 565 -18.01 -6.54 13.39
CA TRP A 565 -18.96 -6.85 12.33
C TRP A 565 -18.90 -8.34 11.96
N ASP A 566 -19.92 -9.10 12.38
CA ASP A 566 -20.11 -10.49 11.96
C ASP A 566 -21.02 -10.58 10.72
N ILE A 567 -20.53 -10.09 9.59
CA ILE A 567 -21.27 -10.12 8.33
C ILE A 567 -21.32 -11.52 7.70
N THR A 568 -22.41 -11.77 6.97
CA THR A 568 -22.69 -13.03 6.27
C THR A 568 -21.72 -13.26 5.10
N SER A 569 -21.69 -14.50 4.59
CA SER A 569 -20.94 -14.84 3.38
C SER A 569 -21.38 -14.03 2.16
N GLY A 570 -22.69 -13.82 1.99
CA GLY A 570 -23.28 -13.04 0.90
C GLY A 570 -22.88 -11.56 0.94
N GLU A 571 -22.92 -10.94 2.13
CA GLU A 571 -22.44 -9.56 2.31
C GLU A 571 -20.95 -9.43 1.98
N ARG A 572 -20.12 -10.38 2.42
CA ARG A 572 -18.69 -10.41 2.05
C ARG A 572 -18.47 -10.61 0.56
N PHE A 573 -19.27 -11.45 -0.09
CA PHE A 573 -19.19 -11.66 -1.52
C PHE A 573 -19.61 -10.41 -2.31
N ASN A 574 -20.60 -9.64 -1.82
CA ASN A 574 -20.96 -8.35 -2.41
C ASN A 574 -19.80 -7.34 -2.33
N ILE A 575 -19.02 -7.34 -1.24
CA ILE A 575 -17.80 -6.51 -1.14
C ILE A 575 -16.77 -6.91 -2.21
N LEU A 576 -16.60 -8.21 -2.50
CA LEU A 576 -15.73 -8.67 -3.59
C LEU A 576 -16.28 -8.25 -4.97
N LYS A 577 -17.61 -8.25 -5.13
CA LYS A 577 -18.30 -7.78 -6.33
C LYS A 577 -18.09 -6.28 -6.55
N ASP A 578 -18.15 -5.47 -5.51
CA ASP A 578 -17.86 -4.03 -5.58
C ASP A 578 -16.40 -3.79 -6.01
N PHE A 579 -15.44 -4.54 -5.46
CA PHE A 579 -14.06 -4.48 -5.93
C PHE A 579 -13.93 -4.83 -7.41
N ALA A 580 -14.56 -5.91 -7.86
CA ALA A 580 -14.56 -6.32 -9.26
C ALA A 580 -15.15 -5.23 -10.15
N HIS A 581 -16.26 -4.62 -9.74
CA HIS A 581 -16.89 -3.51 -10.45
C HIS A 581 -15.95 -2.30 -10.57
N PHE A 582 -15.37 -1.83 -9.46
CA PHE A 582 -14.40 -0.73 -9.48
C PHE A 582 -13.14 -1.06 -10.28
N GLY A 583 -12.71 -2.32 -10.29
CA GLY A 583 -11.60 -2.81 -11.10
C GLY A 583 -11.90 -2.76 -12.60
N LEU A 584 -13.10 -3.13 -13.02
CA LEU A 584 -13.54 -3.05 -14.41
C LEU A 584 -13.69 -1.60 -14.88
N GLU A 585 -14.14 -0.68 -14.01
CA GLU A 585 -14.14 0.75 -14.30
C GLU A 585 -12.72 1.28 -14.53
N HIS A 586 -11.76 0.82 -13.71
CA HIS A 586 -10.39 1.32 -13.71
C HIS A 586 -9.49 0.73 -14.81
N TRP A 587 -9.47 -0.60 -14.93
CA TRP A 587 -8.61 -1.32 -15.88
C TRP A 587 -9.31 -1.65 -17.18
N GLY A 588 -10.64 -1.71 -17.15
CA GLY A 588 -11.48 -1.89 -18.33
C GLY A 588 -12.39 -3.11 -18.27
N SER A 589 -13.44 -3.04 -19.08
CA SER A 589 -14.38 -4.13 -19.28
C SER A 589 -14.02 -5.03 -20.47
N ASP A 590 -12.89 -4.79 -21.16
CA ASP A 590 -12.38 -5.71 -22.18
C ASP A 590 -11.68 -6.91 -21.54
N SER A 591 -11.34 -7.95 -22.33
CA SER A 591 -10.69 -9.15 -21.79
C SER A 591 -9.42 -8.83 -21.01
N LYS A 592 -8.64 -7.82 -21.43
CA LYS A 592 -7.43 -7.42 -20.71
C LYS A 592 -7.75 -6.77 -19.36
N GLY A 593 -8.73 -5.87 -19.31
CA GLY A 593 -9.17 -5.23 -18.07
C GLY A 593 -9.80 -6.23 -17.10
N VAL A 594 -10.59 -7.19 -17.59
CA VAL A 594 -11.13 -8.31 -16.80
C VAL A 594 -10.00 -9.12 -16.15
N GLU A 595 -9.00 -9.55 -16.92
CA GLU A 595 -7.90 -10.35 -16.35
C GLU A 595 -6.97 -9.54 -15.43
N THR A 596 -6.83 -8.24 -15.69
CA THR A 596 -6.10 -7.35 -14.77
C THR A 596 -6.87 -7.22 -13.45
N THR A 597 -8.18 -7.03 -13.50
CA THR A 597 -9.06 -7.01 -12.33
C THR A 597 -8.98 -8.31 -11.55
N ARG A 598 -9.04 -9.46 -12.25
CA ARG A 598 -8.90 -10.79 -11.65
C ARG A 598 -7.58 -10.92 -10.91
N HIS A 599 -6.48 -10.54 -11.55
CA HIS A 599 -5.15 -10.67 -10.93
C HIS A 599 -5.07 -9.92 -9.59
N PHE A 600 -5.55 -8.67 -9.54
CA PHE A 600 -5.54 -7.90 -8.29
C PHE A 600 -6.57 -8.38 -7.27
N LEU A 601 -7.71 -8.92 -7.70
CA LEU A 601 -8.67 -9.58 -6.83
C LEU A 601 -8.03 -10.81 -6.17
N LEU A 602 -7.31 -11.64 -6.93
CA LEU A 602 -6.61 -12.83 -6.40
C LEU A 602 -5.49 -12.45 -5.42
N GLU A 603 -4.73 -11.40 -5.73
CA GLU A 603 -3.74 -10.85 -4.78
C GLU A 603 -4.40 -10.41 -3.48
N TRP A 604 -5.58 -9.79 -3.53
CA TRP A 604 -6.31 -9.40 -2.33
C TRP A 604 -6.95 -10.60 -1.59
N LEU A 605 -7.51 -11.58 -2.30
CA LEU A 605 -8.05 -12.82 -1.72
C LEU A 605 -7.00 -13.56 -0.90
N SER A 606 -5.73 -13.52 -1.35
CA SER A 606 -4.59 -14.07 -0.61
C SER A 606 -4.38 -13.45 0.78
N TYR A 607 -4.97 -12.28 1.07
CA TYR A 607 -5.03 -11.64 2.38
C TYR A 607 -6.34 -11.91 3.11
N THR A 608 -7.47 -11.70 2.44
CA THR A 608 -8.81 -11.78 3.04
C THR A 608 -9.15 -13.18 3.57
N CYS A 609 -8.55 -14.23 2.99
CA CYS A 609 -8.73 -15.61 3.46
C CYS A 609 -8.28 -15.83 4.92
N ARG A 610 -7.48 -14.92 5.48
CA ARG A 610 -7.09 -14.95 6.89
C ARG A 610 -8.18 -14.51 7.84
N TYR A 611 -9.25 -13.86 7.36
CA TYR A 611 -10.36 -13.47 8.20
C TYR A 611 -11.14 -14.70 8.65
N ILE A 612 -11.25 -14.88 9.97
CA ILE A 612 -12.14 -15.85 10.57
C ILE A 612 -13.40 -15.08 10.99
N PRO A 613 -14.59 -15.47 10.50
CA PRO A 613 -15.84 -14.82 10.88
C PRO A 613 -15.99 -14.72 12.40
N VAL A 614 -16.39 -13.54 12.88
CA VAL A 614 -16.53 -13.25 14.31
C VAL A 614 -17.46 -14.26 15.00
N GLY A 615 -18.54 -14.66 14.33
CA GLY A 615 -19.49 -15.64 14.86
C GLY A 615 -18.91 -17.05 15.08
N LEU A 616 -17.77 -17.36 14.46
CA LEU A 616 -17.06 -18.64 14.60
C LEU A 616 -16.04 -18.64 15.75
N LEU A 617 -15.68 -17.48 16.31
CA LEU A 617 -14.68 -17.36 17.35
C LEU A 617 -15.31 -17.36 18.75
N ASP A 618 -14.66 -18.02 19.71
CA ASP A 618 -14.99 -17.91 21.14
C ASP A 618 -14.33 -16.69 21.80
N VAL A 619 -13.20 -16.22 21.24
CA VAL A 619 -12.49 -15.02 21.72
C VAL A 619 -12.31 -14.04 20.57
N VAL A 620 -12.76 -12.81 20.80
CA VAL A 620 -12.67 -11.68 19.87
C VAL A 620 -11.89 -10.53 20.52
N PRO A 621 -11.22 -9.67 19.74
CA PRO A 621 -11.06 -9.73 18.29
C PRO A 621 -10.01 -10.77 17.84
N GLN A 622 -10.09 -11.17 16.57
CA GLN A 622 -9.08 -12.05 15.96
C GLN A 622 -7.69 -11.39 16.00
N ARG A 623 -6.66 -12.17 16.35
CA ARG A 623 -5.25 -11.74 16.26
C ARG A 623 -4.54 -12.35 15.06
N LEU A 624 -3.70 -11.57 14.38
CA LEU A 624 -2.98 -12.01 13.18
C LEU A 624 -2.01 -13.18 13.44
N ASN A 625 -1.46 -13.27 14.65
CA ASN A 625 -0.50 -14.31 15.01
C ASN A 625 -1.17 -15.65 15.39
N TRP A 626 -2.50 -15.70 15.43
CA TRP A 626 -3.22 -16.95 15.64
C TRP A 626 -3.18 -17.81 14.38
N ARG A 627 -2.79 -19.08 14.55
CA ARG A 627 -2.89 -20.09 13.51
C ARG A 627 -4.33 -20.61 13.49
N PRO A 628 -5.07 -20.47 12.38
CA PRO A 628 -6.40 -21.06 12.29
C PRO A 628 -6.28 -22.59 12.34
N PRO A 629 -7.12 -23.29 13.12
CA PRO A 629 -7.30 -24.73 12.94
C PRO A 629 -7.97 -25.01 11.58
N SER A 630 -8.10 -26.27 11.19
CA SER A 630 -8.99 -26.61 10.06
C SER A 630 -10.43 -26.39 10.50
N TYR A 631 -11.21 -25.61 9.74
CA TYR A 631 -12.59 -25.29 10.06
C TYR A 631 -13.46 -25.13 8.80
N CYS A 632 -14.77 -25.17 8.97
CA CYS A 632 -15.74 -24.72 7.96
C CYS A 632 -16.43 -23.44 8.35
N GLY A 633 -16.82 -22.69 7.32
CA GLY A 633 -17.77 -21.61 7.47
C GLY A 633 -19.17 -22.06 7.87
N ARG A 634 -20.04 -21.07 8.11
CA ARG A 634 -21.49 -21.27 8.25
C ARG A 634 -22.14 -21.87 6.99
N ASP A 635 -21.54 -21.63 5.83
CA ASP A 635 -21.96 -22.16 4.53
C ASP A 635 -20.75 -22.44 3.61
N ASP A 636 -21.03 -22.97 2.42
CA ASP A 636 -20.00 -23.33 1.43
C ASP A 636 -19.22 -22.12 0.93
N LEU A 637 -19.86 -20.97 0.76
CA LEU A 637 -19.22 -19.74 0.26
C LEU A 637 -18.27 -19.16 1.31
N GLU A 638 -18.66 -19.17 2.58
CA GLU A 638 -17.80 -18.81 3.70
C GLU A 638 -16.60 -19.74 3.84
N THR A 639 -16.82 -21.04 3.67
CA THR A 639 -15.75 -22.04 3.65
C THR A 639 -14.80 -21.79 2.48
N LEU A 640 -15.32 -21.49 1.28
CA LEU A 640 -14.53 -21.20 0.10
C LEU A 640 -13.67 -19.93 0.28
N MET A 641 -14.25 -18.86 0.84
CA MET A 641 -13.52 -17.62 1.13
C MET A 641 -12.46 -17.76 2.22
N ALA A 642 -12.61 -18.72 3.14
CA ALA A 642 -11.62 -19.04 4.17
C ALA A 642 -10.48 -19.93 3.69
N SER A 643 -10.59 -20.51 2.49
CA SER A 643 -9.57 -21.40 1.92
C SER A 643 -8.26 -20.66 1.67
N ASP A 644 -7.14 -21.32 1.96
CA ASP A 644 -5.79 -20.85 1.62
C ASP A 644 -5.31 -21.35 0.25
N SER A 645 -6.16 -22.09 -0.49
CA SER A 645 -5.83 -22.62 -1.81
C SER A 645 -6.05 -21.58 -2.92
N ALA A 646 -5.03 -21.42 -3.78
CA ALA A 646 -5.13 -20.53 -4.94
C ALA A 646 -6.22 -20.97 -5.94
N ALA A 647 -6.50 -22.28 -6.03
CA ALA A 647 -7.56 -22.82 -6.89
C ALA A 647 -8.95 -22.34 -6.44
N ASP A 648 -9.19 -22.29 -5.14
CA ASP A 648 -10.45 -21.77 -4.57
C ASP A 648 -10.60 -20.27 -4.80
N TRP A 649 -9.50 -19.51 -4.70
CA TRP A 649 -9.53 -18.08 -5.04
C TRP A 649 -9.83 -17.85 -6.52
N VAL A 650 -9.28 -18.69 -7.40
CA VAL A 650 -9.62 -18.68 -8.82
C VAL A 650 -11.11 -18.95 -9.01
N ARG A 651 -11.67 -19.96 -8.33
CA ARG A 651 -13.10 -20.27 -8.37
C ARG A 651 -13.97 -19.09 -7.93
N ILE A 652 -13.63 -18.40 -6.84
CA ILE A 652 -14.31 -17.17 -6.41
C ILE A 652 -14.25 -16.10 -7.50
N SER A 653 -13.07 -15.92 -8.11
CA SER A 653 -12.91 -14.94 -9.19
C SER A 653 -13.73 -15.30 -10.43
N GLU A 654 -13.94 -16.58 -10.73
CA GLU A 654 -14.79 -17.03 -11.84
C GLU A 654 -16.26 -16.68 -11.63
N MET A 655 -16.73 -16.72 -10.38
CA MET A 655 -18.09 -16.31 -10.02
C MET A 655 -18.33 -14.81 -10.27
N LEU A 656 -17.27 -13.99 -10.28
CA LEU A 656 -17.35 -12.53 -10.41
C LEU A 656 -16.97 -12.03 -11.81
N LEU A 657 -16.05 -12.72 -12.48
CA LEU A 657 -15.38 -12.25 -13.72
C LEU A 657 -15.43 -13.30 -14.84
N GLY A 658 -16.27 -14.33 -14.71
CA GLY A 658 -16.40 -15.43 -15.66
C GLY A 658 -15.21 -16.37 -15.67
N LYS A 659 -15.26 -17.40 -16.51
CA LYS A 659 -14.21 -18.44 -16.59
C LYS A 659 -12.84 -17.87 -16.93
N VAL A 660 -11.80 -18.41 -16.29
CA VAL A 660 -10.42 -18.09 -16.63
C VAL A 660 -10.04 -18.66 -18.00
N PRO A 661 -9.06 -18.07 -18.71
CA PRO A 661 -8.49 -18.68 -19.91
C PRO A 661 -7.88 -20.05 -19.62
N GLU A 662 -7.85 -20.92 -20.63
CA GLU A 662 -7.22 -22.24 -20.53
C GLU A 662 -5.74 -22.12 -20.12
N GLY A 663 -5.31 -22.96 -19.17
CA GLY A 663 -3.94 -22.93 -18.62
C GLY A 663 -3.64 -21.76 -17.67
N PHE A 664 -4.64 -21.00 -17.24
CA PHE A 664 -4.44 -19.95 -16.25
C PHE A 664 -3.95 -20.52 -14.92
N THR A 665 -2.89 -19.92 -14.38
CA THR A 665 -2.36 -20.24 -13.05
C THR A 665 -2.11 -18.94 -12.28
N PHE A 666 -2.29 -19.01 -10.96
CA PHE A 666 -2.03 -17.88 -10.08
C PHE A 666 -1.12 -18.32 -8.93
N ALA A 667 -0.10 -17.51 -8.69
CA ALA A 667 0.73 -17.60 -7.51
C ALA A 667 0.79 -16.20 -6.87
N PRO A 668 0.46 -16.06 -5.58
CA PRO A 668 0.44 -14.75 -4.93
C PRO A 668 1.86 -14.16 -4.90
N LYS A 669 1.97 -12.88 -5.23
CA LYS A 669 3.26 -12.16 -5.29
C LYS A 669 3.95 -12.11 -3.93
N HIS A 670 3.17 -11.96 -2.88
CA HIS A 670 3.65 -12.11 -1.52
C HIS A 670 3.51 -13.58 -1.16
N LYS A 671 4.57 -14.21 -0.65
CA LYS A 671 4.48 -15.49 0.04
C LYS A 671 3.61 -15.29 1.29
N SER A 672 2.29 -15.16 1.11
CA SER A 672 1.35 -15.75 2.03
C SER A 672 1.86 -17.18 2.23
N ASN A 673 1.96 -17.67 3.46
CA ASN A 673 2.29 -19.07 3.70
C ASN A 673 1.15 -20.00 3.20
N ALA A 674 0.50 -19.69 2.07
CA ALA A 674 -0.44 -20.56 1.38
C ALA A 674 0.37 -21.75 0.88
N TYR A 675 0.19 -22.87 1.56
CA TYR A 675 0.89 -24.12 1.28
C TYR A 675 0.17 -24.87 0.17
N ASP A 676 0.07 -24.28 -1.02
CA ASP A 676 -0.35 -25.03 -2.21
C ASP A 676 0.49 -24.63 -3.41
N ARG A 677 1.22 -25.61 -3.94
CA ARG A 677 1.77 -25.52 -5.29
C ARG A 677 0.58 -25.64 -6.24
N ALA A 678 0.44 -24.70 -7.16
CA ALA A 678 -0.62 -24.65 -8.19
C ALA A 678 -0.57 -25.82 -9.21
N GLU A 679 -0.05 -26.99 -8.82
CA GLU A 679 0.13 -28.18 -9.65
C GLU A 679 -1.01 -29.20 -9.48
N ASN A 680 -2.00 -28.94 -8.62
CA ASN A 680 -3.11 -29.87 -8.34
C ASN A 680 -4.50 -29.32 -8.75
N GLY A 681 -4.54 -28.40 -9.71
CA GLY A 681 -5.80 -27.94 -10.33
C GLY A 681 -6.25 -28.88 -11.43
#